data_AF-A0A543I102-F1
#
_entry.id   AF-A0A543I102-F1
#
_cell.length_a   1.000
_cell.length_b   1.000
_cell.length_c   1.000
_cell.angle_alpha   90.00
_cell.angle_beta   90.00
_cell.angle_gamma   90.00
#
_symmetry.space_group_name_H-M   'P 1'
#
loop_
_entity.id
_entity.type
_entity.pdbx_description
1 polymer ?
#
loop_
_entity_poly.entity_id
_entity_poly.type
_entity_poly.pdbx_seq_one_letter_code
_entity_poly.pdbx_strand_id
1 'polypeptide(L)'
;MNAITTWQLSVDGVGWVQLESSEFRYAGGLVVAVFDGSGTGWTVFDLGGSQVAFGAGTQDQDGNNYSYYWNSHYATTDSQGNVGGMMLWLGYNPGFSSDTVGPEQTFRIANLGQGRVSLQATAGSFPGQYLSGVQGGWYPEQWGLGNGSFVSSTSPTAIRISGDLLPLLQITNSAYDTDLSGRDLGAISLASANLQLSNLSGATLTAVTSIAGADFTSATLHGVHLGAHDLATAKTWAHADFTGSDLTTIAGAASAHLEGAVLDTTNLTGRNLRGAFLQGSSLKGAVLTGADLTGAHLDGADLTGAHLGGTILHGATLAGTRFDGVDLSTAQFDPAPQFTRAATSRTTFVGATVPFAVLGANWSFLDLTSATITGIPSAISTLVADHALLPTGLSLEKVDLTGASFVGTRMYEIQLQGANLEGATLTNALLRGAKLSGANLTLANLDSAFLIAETADVARALAVRTGAGGRLPVRAEARRPGPVEQDKLEAAVVTDAFLVNTILDGAHCDGVDFSGSLFVTSAAVSGSQSASAVGASMNFTKFDGASVVLAVFNGAQLSAASFATADLTGARFLDNGTTPTQLTPSSDTTHTPASVYEAHLEGADFTGANMDGLDMRGATVATANGVFEKIYDGFAGAKIPVAFDYDPTRLGTTTSGTTCPNGSNGPCTL
;
A
#
# COMPACT_ATOMS: atom_id res chain seq x y z
N MET A 1 11.14 -8.72 -54.95
CA MET A 1 10.98 -9.20 -53.56
C MET A 1 12.28 -8.92 -52.85
N ASN A 2 12.25 -8.19 -51.73
CA ASN A 2 13.45 -7.96 -50.95
C ASN A 2 13.46 -8.99 -49.83
N ALA A 3 14.56 -9.74 -49.70
CA ALA A 3 14.79 -10.57 -48.53
C ALA A 3 14.87 -9.65 -47.30
N ILE A 4 14.12 -9.97 -46.26
CA ILE A 4 14.08 -9.17 -45.03
C ILE A 4 14.94 -9.77 -43.92
N THR A 5 15.15 -11.10 -43.94
CA THR A 5 15.98 -11.81 -42.96
C THR A 5 16.22 -13.26 -43.38
N THR A 6 16.98 -13.98 -42.58
CA THR A 6 17.15 -15.43 -42.65
C THR A 6 16.75 -16.05 -41.32
N TRP A 7 15.86 -17.03 -41.35
CA TRP A 7 15.37 -17.76 -40.18
C TRP A 7 15.68 -19.24 -40.26
N GLN A 8 16.13 -19.82 -39.16
CA GLN A 8 16.04 -21.26 -38.94
C GLN A 8 14.70 -21.57 -38.27
N LEU A 9 14.09 -22.69 -38.65
CA LEU A 9 12.78 -23.10 -38.15
C LEU A 9 12.90 -24.44 -37.43
N SER A 10 12.20 -24.64 -36.32
CA SER A 10 12.15 -25.94 -35.62
C SER A 10 10.78 -26.24 -35.07
N VAL A 11 10.47 -27.52 -34.88
CA VAL A 11 9.25 -27.97 -34.22
C VAL A 11 9.62 -28.73 -32.94
N ASP A 12 8.98 -28.36 -31.83
CA ASP A 12 9.24 -28.95 -30.51
C ASP A 12 8.98 -30.46 -30.51
N GLY A 13 9.93 -31.22 -29.96
CA GLY A 13 9.87 -32.69 -29.94
C GLY A 13 10.11 -33.35 -31.30
N VAL A 14 10.34 -32.57 -32.37
CA VAL A 14 10.60 -33.07 -33.72
C VAL A 14 12.03 -32.71 -34.17
N GLY A 15 12.46 -31.44 -34.12
CA GLY A 15 13.81 -30.98 -34.48
C GLY A 15 13.85 -29.75 -35.40
N TRP A 16 14.97 -29.52 -36.10
CA TRP A 16 15.17 -28.35 -36.99
C TRP A 16 14.77 -28.65 -38.43
N VAL A 17 14.10 -27.73 -39.11
CA VAL A 17 13.84 -27.82 -40.56
C VAL A 17 15.15 -27.67 -41.32
N GLN A 18 15.53 -28.72 -42.04
CA GLN A 18 16.73 -28.74 -42.87
C GLN A 18 16.43 -28.94 -44.35
N LEU A 19 17.37 -28.47 -45.16
CA LEU A 19 17.50 -28.74 -46.58
C LEU A 19 18.58 -29.79 -46.74
N GLU A 20 18.21 -31.03 -47.03
CA GLU A 20 19.17 -32.09 -47.37
C GLU A 20 19.42 -32.20 -48.88
N SER A 21 20.70 -32.29 -49.24
CA SER A 21 21.18 -32.74 -50.55
C SER A 21 21.70 -34.17 -50.43
N SER A 22 20.99 -35.17 -50.96
CA SER A 22 21.46 -36.57 -50.91
C SER A 22 22.07 -37.02 -52.25
N GLU A 23 23.11 -37.86 -52.17
CA GLU A 23 23.79 -38.50 -53.31
C GLU A 23 23.07 -39.78 -53.83
N PHE A 24 21.74 -39.90 -53.73
CA PHE A 24 21.07 -41.09 -54.28
C PHE A 24 21.00 -41.02 -55.81
N ARG A 25 21.93 -41.75 -56.46
CA ARG A 25 22.18 -41.77 -57.92
C ARG A 25 21.09 -42.39 -58.82
N TYR A 26 19.85 -42.58 -58.36
CA TYR A 26 18.74 -42.96 -59.24
C TYR A 26 17.46 -42.26 -58.78
N ALA A 27 17.04 -41.24 -59.54
CA ALA A 27 16.02 -40.22 -59.25
C ALA A 27 16.53 -39.08 -58.31
N GLY A 28 17.01 -38.01 -58.94
CA GLY A 28 17.59 -36.83 -58.29
C GLY A 28 16.72 -36.25 -57.17
N GLY A 29 17.28 -36.21 -55.96
CA GLY A 29 16.67 -35.63 -54.77
C GLY A 29 17.20 -34.23 -54.48
N LEU A 30 16.35 -33.37 -53.91
CA LEU A 30 16.67 -32.14 -53.17
C LEU A 30 15.43 -31.45 -52.56
N VAL A 31 15.26 -31.55 -51.24
CA VAL A 31 14.31 -30.87 -50.33
C VAL A 31 13.38 -31.89 -49.68
N VAL A 32 13.91 -32.50 -48.62
CA VAL A 32 13.13 -33.09 -47.54
C VAL A 32 13.40 -32.21 -46.34
N ALA A 33 12.35 -31.66 -45.72
CA ALA A 33 12.48 -31.15 -44.36
C ALA A 33 12.80 -32.37 -43.49
N VAL A 34 14.07 -32.63 -43.20
CA VAL A 34 14.49 -33.61 -42.19
C VAL A 34 14.78 -32.85 -40.90
N PHE A 35 14.49 -33.48 -39.75
CA PHE A 35 14.54 -32.85 -38.44
C PHE A 35 15.75 -33.28 -37.57
N ASP A 36 16.92 -33.58 -38.14
CA ASP A 36 18.15 -33.96 -37.43
C ASP A 36 19.40 -33.19 -37.88
N GLY A 37 20.21 -32.61 -36.97
CA GLY A 37 21.44 -31.85 -37.31
C GLY A 37 21.36 -30.32 -37.18
N SER A 38 22.14 -29.57 -37.99
CA SER A 38 22.17 -28.09 -38.00
C SER A 38 21.10 -27.49 -38.93
N GLY A 39 20.17 -26.69 -38.40
CA GLY A 39 19.04 -26.11 -39.14
C GLY A 39 19.43 -25.29 -40.39
N THR A 40 18.61 -25.34 -41.43
CA THR A 40 18.83 -24.52 -42.64
C THR A 40 18.31 -23.10 -42.44
N GLY A 41 19.12 -22.12 -42.87
CA GLY A 41 18.71 -20.73 -42.93
C GLY A 41 17.79 -20.49 -44.12
N TRP A 42 16.51 -20.26 -43.85
CA TRP A 42 15.50 -19.89 -44.84
C TRP A 42 15.45 -18.38 -44.99
N THR A 43 15.75 -17.89 -46.20
CA THR A 43 15.56 -16.49 -46.57
C THR A 43 14.08 -16.16 -46.57
N VAL A 44 13.69 -15.15 -45.80
CA VAL A 44 12.29 -14.73 -45.63
C VAL A 44 12.03 -13.52 -46.52
N PHE A 45 10.95 -13.58 -47.27
CA PHE A 45 10.47 -12.49 -48.11
C PHE A 45 9.12 -12.02 -47.55
N ASP A 46 9.03 -10.73 -47.19
CA ASP A 46 7.75 -10.11 -46.82
C ASP A 46 6.94 -9.81 -48.08
N LEU A 47 5.71 -10.31 -48.11
CA LEU A 47 4.76 -10.13 -49.21
C LEU A 47 3.63 -9.15 -48.84
N GLY A 48 3.65 -8.60 -47.62
CA GLY A 48 2.64 -7.72 -47.07
C GLY A 48 1.41 -8.45 -46.54
N GLY A 49 0.67 -7.81 -45.63
CA GLY A 49 -0.56 -8.38 -45.06
C GLY A 49 -0.34 -9.67 -44.28
N SER A 50 0.78 -9.76 -43.56
CA SER A 50 1.21 -10.94 -42.78
C SER A 50 1.49 -12.19 -43.62
N GLN A 51 1.85 -11.99 -44.88
CA GLN A 51 2.20 -13.07 -45.81
C GLN A 51 3.70 -13.09 -46.06
N VAL A 52 4.25 -14.30 -46.11
CA VAL A 52 5.68 -14.56 -46.32
C VAL A 52 5.90 -15.64 -47.35
N ALA A 53 7.05 -15.58 -48.01
CA ALA A 53 7.64 -16.73 -48.70
C ALA A 53 8.97 -17.09 -48.03
N PHE A 54 9.27 -18.39 -47.97
CA PHE A 54 10.53 -18.93 -47.48
C PHE A 54 11.31 -19.48 -48.65
N GLY A 55 12.54 -18.99 -48.86
CA GLY A 55 13.43 -19.45 -49.92
C GLY A 55 14.78 -19.93 -49.38
N ALA A 56 15.41 -20.87 -50.06
CA ALA A 56 16.79 -21.29 -49.79
C ALA A 56 17.57 -21.41 -51.10
N GLY A 57 18.84 -21.00 -51.06
CA GLY A 57 19.78 -21.17 -52.16
C GLY A 57 20.57 -22.47 -52.01
N THR A 58 20.85 -23.15 -53.12
CA THR A 58 21.72 -24.34 -53.16
C THR A 58 22.42 -24.44 -54.51
N GLN A 59 23.43 -25.30 -54.60
CA GLN A 59 24.24 -25.50 -55.79
C GLN A 59 24.09 -26.94 -56.26
N ASP A 60 23.89 -27.16 -57.56
CA ASP A 60 23.89 -28.52 -58.11
C ASP A 60 25.33 -29.11 -58.18
N GLN A 61 25.43 -30.36 -58.63
CA GLN A 61 26.71 -31.05 -58.79
C GLN A 61 27.61 -30.43 -59.88
N ASP A 62 27.05 -29.59 -60.75
CA ASP A 62 27.73 -28.91 -61.86
C ASP A 62 28.15 -27.47 -61.49
N GLY A 63 27.84 -27.01 -60.29
CA GLY A 63 28.18 -25.67 -59.80
C GLY A 63 27.16 -24.58 -60.14
N ASN A 64 25.97 -24.92 -60.65
CA ASN A 64 24.91 -23.96 -60.93
C ASN A 64 24.11 -23.66 -59.66
N ASN A 65 23.82 -22.37 -59.42
CA ASN A 65 23.04 -21.92 -58.27
C ASN A 65 21.54 -21.95 -58.56
N TYR A 66 20.76 -22.48 -57.63
CA TYR A 66 19.30 -22.51 -57.67
C TYR A 66 18.70 -21.92 -56.39
N SER A 67 17.59 -21.20 -56.55
CA SER A 67 16.77 -20.72 -55.45
C SER A 67 15.46 -21.51 -55.42
N TYR A 68 15.12 -22.08 -54.28
CA TYR A 68 13.90 -22.85 -54.07
C TYR A 68 13.03 -22.18 -53.03
N TYR A 69 11.72 -22.08 -53.29
CA TYR A 69 10.73 -21.58 -52.33
C TYR A 69 9.88 -22.73 -51.77
N TRP A 70 9.46 -22.61 -50.51
CA TRP A 70 8.45 -23.50 -49.92
C TRP A 70 7.19 -23.53 -50.79
N ASN A 71 6.59 -24.71 -50.97
CA ASN A 71 5.44 -24.91 -51.87
C ASN A 71 4.31 -25.67 -51.16
N SER A 72 3.07 -25.20 -51.28
CA SER A 72 1.85 -25.84 -50.75
C SER A 72 0.99 -26.53 -51.81
N HIS A 73 1.42 -26.59 -53.08
CA HIS A 73 0.63 -27.09 -54.21
C HIS A 73 0.17 -28.54 -54.03
N TYR A 74 1.05 -29.46 -53.62
CA TYR A 74 0.78 -30.90 -53.63
C TYR A 74 0.57 -31.48 -52.24
N ALA A 75 -0.50 -32.28 -52.12
CA ALA A 75 -0.70 -33.20 -51.02
C ALA A 75 -0.05 -34.55 -51.30
N THR A 76 0.38 -35.23 -50.25
CA THR A 76 0.75 -36.64 -50.36
C THR A 76 -0.22 -37.55 -49.67
N THR A 77 -0.17 -38.76 -50.18
CA THR A 77 -0.93 -39.89 -49.68
C THR A 77 0.06 -40.90 -49.13
N ASP A 78 -0.16 -41.36 -47.90
CA ASP A 78 0.62 -42.47 -47.35
C ASP A 78 0.29 -43.81 -48.05
N SER A 79 1.01 -44.87 -47.69
CA SER A 79 0.79 -46.23 -48.22
C SER A 79 -0.60 -46.82 -47.90
N GLN A 80 -1.41 -46.15 -47.08
CA GLN A 80 -2.76 -46.54 -46.66
C GLN A 80 -3.85 -45.70 -47.35
N GLY A 81 -3.49 -44.73 -48.19
CA GLY A 81 -4.45 -43.87 -48.88
C GLY A 81 -4.83 -42.58 -48.13
N ASN A 82 -4.19 -42.27 -47.00
CA ASN A 82 -4.48 -41.07 -46.23
C ASN A 82 -3.75 -39.85 -46.81
N VAL A 83 -4.51 -38.84 -47.23
CA VAL A 83 -3.98 -37.56 -47.71
C VAL A 83 -3.64 -36.68 -46.49
N GLY A 84 -2.39 -36.23 -46.32
CA GLY A 84 -2.07 -35.41 -45.13
C GLY A 84 -0.71 -34.68 -45.05
N GLY A 85 0.28 -35.03 -45.89
CA GLY A 85 1.58 -34.35 -45.92
C GLY A 85 1.63 -33.22 -46.93
N MET A 86 2.31 -32.12 -46.61
CA MET A 86 2.61 -31.06 -47.58
C MET A 86 4.00 -31.30 -48.18
N MET A 87 4.09 -31.48 -49.49
CA MET A 87 5.39 -31.61 -50.17
C MET A 87 5.98 -30.23 -50.42
N LEU A 88 7.13 -29.96 -49.82
CA LEU A 88 7.87 -28.73 -50.09
C LEU A 88 8.64 -28.78 -51.43
N TRP A 89 8.80 -29.95 -52.08
CA TRP A 89 9.39 -30.11 -53.43
C TRP A 89 9.37 -31.58 -54.00
N LEU A 90 9.63 -31.77 -55.32
CA LEU A 90 9.93 -33.07 -55.97
C LEU A 90 10.88 -32.93 -57.20
N GLY A 91 11.91 -33.77 -57.29
CA GLY A 91 13.17 -33.45 -58.00
C GLY A 91 13.39 -33.83 -59.43
N TYR A 92 12.38 -34.35 -60.09
CA TYR A 92 12.53 -34.77 -61.48
C TYR A 92 11.49 -34.14 -62.41
N ASN A 93 10.69 -33.20 -61.91
CA ASN A 93 9.64 -32.58 -62.68
C ASN A 93 9.60 -31.07 -62.43
N PRO A 94 10.00 -30.23 -63.41
CA PRO A 94 10.06 -28.78 -63.27
C PRO A 94 8.68 -28.12 -63.01
N GLY A 95 7.58 -28.88 -63.00
CA GLY A 95 6.26 -28.42 -62.56
C GLY A 95 6.04 -28.35 -61.04
N PHE A 96 6.97 -28.85 -60.20
CA PHE A 96 6.76 -29.05 -58.76
C PHE A 96 7.59 -28.12 -57.86
N SER A 97 8.63 -27.50 -58.44
CA SER A 97 9.46 -26.47 -57.80
C SER A 97 9.16 -25.13 -58.44
N SER A 98 8.80 -24.13 -57.64
CA SER A 98 8.65 -22.79 -58.18
C SER A 98 9.94 -22.01 -57.95
N ASP A 99 10.52 -21.49 -59.03
CA ASP A 99 11.57 -20.46 -59.02
C ASP A 99 10.98 -19.04 -58.87
N THR A 100 9.65 -18.96 -58.80
CA THR A 100 8.88 -17.73 -58.59
C THR A 100 8.00 -17.84 -57.34
N VAL A 101 7.64 -16.71 -56.73
CA VAL A 101 6.69 -16.69 -55.61
C VAL A 101 5.30 -16.40 -56.17
N GLY A 102 4.41 -17.41 -56.09
CA GLY A 102 2.99 -17.30 -56.37
C GLY A 102 2.13 -17.58 -55.13
N PRO A 103 0.80 -17.71 -55.30
CA PRO A 103 -0.12 -18.02 -54.19
C PRO A 103 0.26 -19.28 -53.40
N GLU A 104 0.84 -20.29 -54.04
CA GLU A 104 1.20 -21.57 -53.42
C GLU A 104 2.57 -21.54 -52.74
N GLN A 105 3.36 -20.49 -52.94
CA GLN A 105 4.60 -20.23 -52.20
C GLN A 105 4.38 -19.22 -51.06
N THR A 106 3.13 -18.81 -50.88
CA THR A 106 2.74 -17.77 -49.93
C THR A 106 2.08 -18.40 -48.71
N PHE A 107 2.63 -18.08 -47.54
CA PHE A 107 2.13 -18.53 -46.25
C PHE A 107 1.73 -17.33 -45.40
N ARG A 108 0.61 -17.41 -44.70
CA ARG A 108 0.27 -16.46 -43.64
C ARG A 108 1.00 -16.86 -42.37
N ILE A 109 1.59 -15.89 -41.71
CA ILE A 109 2.28 -16.08 -40.44
C ILE A 109 1.50 -15.41 -39.32
N ALA A 110 1.38 -16.09 -38.19
CA ALA A 110 0.85 -15.50 -36.96
C ALA A 110 1.88 -15.64 -35.84
N ASN A 111 2.16 -14.53 -35.14
CA ASN A 111 3.03 -14.53 -33.97
C ASN A 111 2.31 -15.16 -32.77
N LEU A 112 2.87 -16.24 -32.23
CA LEU A 112 2.37 -16.96 -31.05
C LEU A 112 3.19 -16.67 -29.77
N GLY A 113 4.18 -15.78 -29.87
CA GLY A 113 5.06 -15.39 -28.77
C GLY A 113 6.25 -16.31 -28.56
N GLN A 114 7.29 -15.77 -27.93
CA GLN A 114 8.55 -16.45 -27.59
C GLN A 114 9.26 -17.02 -28.81
N GLY A 115 9.24 -16.28 -29.93
CA GLY A 115 9.77 -16.73 -31.21
C GLY A 115 8.99 -17.87 -31.85
N ARG A 116 7.80 -18.23 -31.34
CA ARG A 116 6.90 -19.21 -31.97
C ARG A 116 5.96 -18.54 -32.95
N VAL A 117 5.71 -19.20 -34.05
CA VAL A 117 4.76 -18.78 -35.07
C VAL A 117 3.91 -19.94 -35.54
N SER A 118 2.72 -19.66 -36.07
CA SER A 118 2.02 -20.61 -36.93
C SER A 118 2.12 -20.15 -38.38
N LEU A 119 2.25 -21.12 -39.27
CA LEU A 119 2.28 -20.89 -40.71
C LEU A 119 1.03 -21.54 -41.32
N GLN A 120 0.25 -20.76 -42.06
CA GLN A 120 -0.97 -21.20 -42.73
C GLN A 120 -0.78 -21.10 -44.24
N ALA A 121 -1.04 -22.19 -44.96
CA ALA A 121 -1.01 -22.19 -46.41
C ALA A 121 -2.14 -21.29 -46.97
N THR A 122 -1.81 -20.44 -47.95
CA THR A 122 -2.81 -19.52 -48.54
C THR A 122 -3.49 -20.09 -49.79
N ALA A 123 -2.86 -21.07 -50.46
CA ALA A 123 -3.36 -21.75 -51.65
C ALA A 123 -2.86 -23.21 -51.71
N GLY A 124 -3.09 -23.89 -52.84
CA GLY A 124 -2.62 -25.26 -53.11
C GLY A 124 -3.60 -26.32 -52.61
N SER A 125 -3.07 -27.46 -52.15
CA SER A 125 -3.89 -28.60 -51.72
C SER A 125 -4.57 -28.42 -50.35
N PHE A 126 -4.06 -27.49 -49.53
CA PHE A 126 -4.52 -27.30 -48.14
C PHE A 126 -4.75 -25.82 -47.75
N PRO A 127 -5.49 -25.02 -48.56
CA PRO A 127 -5.70 -23.61 -48.27
C PRO A 127 -6.39 -23.43 -46.91
N GLY A 128 -5.86 -22.53 -46.09
CA GLY A 128 -6.36 -22.25 -44.75
C GLY A 128 -5.93 -23.26 -43.68
N GLN A 129 -5.18 -24.31 -44.02
CA GLN A 129 -4.62 -25.22 -43.02
C GLN A 129 -3.25 -24.76 -42.52
N TYR A 130 -2.94 -25.09 -41.26
CA TYR A 130 -1.68 -24.79 -40.62
C TYR A 130 -0.66 -25.90 -40.82
N LEU A 131 0.62 -25.52 -40.85
CA LEU A 131 1.73 -26.46 -40.92
C LEU A 131 2.05 -26.99 -39.52
N SER A 132 2.10 -28.31 -39.39
CA SER A 132 2.44 -29.01 -38.15
C SER A 132 3.61 -29.96 -38.39
N GLY A 133 4.61 -29.97 -37.51
CA GLY A 133 5.64 -31.01 -37.54
C GLY A 133 5.11 -32.29 -36.90
N VAL A 134 5.39 -33.43 -37.52
CA VAL A 134 5.15 -34.77 -36.95
C VAL A 134 6.43 -35.58 -36.95
N GLN A 135 6.47 -36.62 -36.13
CA GLN A 135 7.43 -37.72 -36.27
C GLN A 135 7.12 -38.44 -37.62
N GLY A 136 7.50 -37.82 -38.75
CA GLY A 136 7.15 -38.26 -40.11
C GLY A 136 8.01 -37.94 -41.38
N GLY A 137 9.27 -37.50 -41.41
CA GLY A 137 10.17 -37.33 -42.58
C GLY A 137 9.91 -38.20 -43.84
N TRP A 138 10.27 -37.67 -45.01
CA TRP A 138 9.90 -38.28 -46.29
C TRP A 138 10.90 -39.34 -46.74
N TYR A 139 10.44 -40.59 -46.95
CA TYR A 139 11.25 -41.66 -47.53
C TYR A 139 10.88 -41.88 -49.01
N PRO A 140 11.79 -41.60 -49.96
CA PRO A 140 11.55 -41.81 -51.39
C PRO A 140 11.25 -43.27 -51.76
N GLU A 141 11.78 -44.23 -51.00
CA GLU A 141 11.68 -45.67 -51.30
C GLU A 141 10.38 -46.33 -50.79
N GLN A 142 9.57 -45.66 -49.95
CA GLN A 142 8.39 -46.25 -49.30
C GLN A 142 7.08 -45.44 -49.41
N TRP A 143 7.07 -44.29 -50.11
CA TRP A 143 5.87 -43.45 -50.29
C TRP A 143 5.08 -43.23 -48.98
N GLY A 144 5.78 -42.92 -47.89
CA GLY A 144 5.20 -42.77 -46.56
C GLY A 144 5.88 -41.66 -45.73
N LEU A 145 5.19 -41.23 -44.68
CA LEU A 145 5.67 -40.26 -43.69
C LEU A 145 6.37 -41.01 -42.51
N GLY A 146 7.64 -40.77 -42.15
CA GLY A 146 8.29 -41.22 -40.89
C GLY A 146 9.38 -40.28 -40.28
N ASN A 147 9.36 -39.90 -38.99
CA ASN A 147 10.17 -38.89 -38.22
C ASN A 147 10.62 -37.53 -38.84
N GLY A 148 9.95 -36.40 -38.53
CA GLY A 148 10.24 -35.05 -39.05
C GLY A 148 9.58 -34.60 -40.37
N SER A 149 8.25 -34.50 -40.50
CA SER A 149 7.61 -33.92 -41.72
C SER A 149 6.61 -32.83 -41.37
N PHE A 150 6.36 -31.90 -42.31
CA PHE A 150 5.22 -30.99 -42.23
C PHE A 150 3.95 -31.66 -42.77
N VAL A 151 2.91 -31.68 -41.93
CA VAL A 151 1.54 -32.09 -42.28
C VAL A 151 0.60 -30.91 -42.16
N SER A 152 -0.53 -30.98 -42.86
CA SER A 152 -1.58 -29.97 -42.72
C SER A 152 -2.47 -30.28 -41.52
N SER A 153 -2.84 -29.24 -40.76
CA SER A 153 -3.70 -29.33 -39.59
C SER A 153 -4.76 -28.23 -39.62
N THR A 154 -5.95 -28.53 -39.10
CA THR A 154 -7.00 -27.51 -38.88
C THR A 154 -6.74 -26.66 -37.64
N SER A 155 -5.84 -27.10 -36.75
CA SER A 155 -5.45 -26.37 -35.54
C SER A 155 -4.07 -25.74 -35.70
N PRO A 156 -3.84 -24.52 -35.18
CA PRO A 156 -2.53 -23.88 -35.24
C PRO A 156 -1.47 -24.71 -34.50
N THR A 157 -0.36 -24.99 -35.17
CA THR A 157 0.82 -25.60 -34.55
C THR A 157 1.93 -24.56 -34.46
N ALA A 158 2.67 -24.58 -33.34
CA ALA A 158 3.80 -23.69 -33.13
C ALA A 158 5.06 -24.22 -33.82
N ILE A 159 5.68 -23.36 -34.61
CA ILE A 159 7.01 -23.51 -35.20
C ILE A 159 7.89 -22.44 -34.56
N ARG A 160 9.03 -22.84 -33.99
CA ARG A 160 10.00 -21.89 -33.43
C ARG A 160 10.86 -21.31 -34.53
N ILE A 161 11.08 -20.01 -34.47
CA ILE A 161 12.03 -19.25 -35.27
C ILE A 161 13.32 -19.08 -34.47
N SER A 162 14.45 -19.23 -35.13
CA SER A 162 15.75 -18.81 -34.63
C SER A 162 16.45 -17.90 -35.63
N GLY A 163 16.91 -16.75 -35.16
CA GLY A 163 17.39 -15.65 -35.99
C GLY A 163 16.86 -14.31 -35.50
N ASP A 164 16.98 -13.28 -36.33
CA ASP A 164 16.45 -11.95 -36.02
C ASP A 164 14.92 -11.96 -35.96
N LEU A 165 14.32 -11.59 -34.82
CA LEU A 165 12.87 -11.55 -34.63
C LEU A 165 12.22 -10.20 -34.99
N LEU A 166 13.00 -9.13 -35.21
CA LEU A 166 12.47 -7.83 -35.63
C LEU A 166 11.58 -7.90 -36.89
N PRO A 167 11.92 -8.69 -37.92
CA PRO A 167 11.08 -8.84 -39.11
C PRO A 167 9.71 -9.47 -38.82
N LEU A 168 9.56 -10.23 -37.72
CA LEU A 168 8.25 -10.76 -37.33
C LEU A 168 7.27 -9.61 -37.03
N LEU A 169 7.74 -8.55 -36.36
CA LEU A 169 6.98 -7.32 -36.14
C LEU A 169 6.66 -6.62 -37.46
N GLN A 170 7.62 -6.52 -38.39
CA GLN A 170 7.40 -5.88 -39.70
C GLN A 170 6.35 -6.60 -40.54
N ILE A 171 6.38 -7.93 -40.56
CA ILE A 171 5.45 -8.77 -41.34
C ILE A 171 4.06 -8.80 -40.69
N THR A 172 3.99 -9.04 -39.38
CA THR A 172 2.74 -9.38 -38.69
C THR A 172 2.10 -8.20 -37.95
N ASN A 173 2.80 -7.06 -37.88
CA ASN A 173 2.46 -5.96 -36.97
C ASN A 173 2.30 -6.44 -35.51
N SER A 174 3.04 -7.48 -35.11
CA SER A 174 2.98 -8.09 -33.79
C SER A 174 4.36 -8.51 -33.30
N ALA A 175 4.76 -7.99 -32.15
CA ALA A 175 5.87 -8.48 -31.35
C ALA A 175 5.38 -9.10 -30.02
N TYR A 176 4.16 -9.66 -30.02
CA TYR A 176 3.61 -10.37 -28.86
C TYR A 176 4.67 -11.29 -28.23
N ASP A 177 4.96 -11.10 -26.94
CA ASP A 177 5.94 -11.87 -26.16
C ASP A 177 7.27 -12.11 -26.92
N THR A 178 7.77 -11.08 -27.60
CA THR A 178 8.99 -11.14 -28.43
C THR A 178 10.10 -10.29 -27.81
N ASP A 179 11.33 -10.79 -27.83
CA ASP A 179 12.51 -10.04 -27.39
C ASP A 179 13.06 -9.15 -28.50
N LEU A 180 12.92 -7.85 -28.30
CA LEU A 180 13.43 -6.76 -29.14
C LEU A 180 14.35 -5.83 -28.33
N SER A 181 14.91 -6.32 -27.22
CA SER A 181 15.80 -5.51 -26.37
C SER A 181 17.01 -4.97 -27.13
N GLY A 182 17.37 -3.72 -26.84
CA GLY A 182 18.49 -3.00 -27.46
C GLY A 182 18.33 -2.71 -28.96
N ARG A 183 17.20 -3.05 -29.58
CA ARG A 183 16.99 -2.87 -31.02
C ARG A 183 16.66 -1.44 -31.38
N ASP A 184 17.16 -1.01 -32.54
CA ASP A 184 16.67 0.19 -33.20
C ASP A 184 15.42 -0.16 -34.02
N LEU A 185 14.29 0.41 -33.63
CA LEU A 185 13.01 0.28 -34.33
C LEU A 185 12.74 1.48 -35.26
N GLY A 186 13.76 2.32 -35.49
CA GLY A 186 13.69 3.45 -36.39
C GLY A 186 13.17 3.08 -37.78
N ALA A 187 12.36 3.97 -38.36
CA ALA A 187 11.70 3.80 -39.66
C ALA A 187 10.60 2.72 -39.73
N ILE A 188 10.27 2.03 -38.62
CA ILE A 188 9.10 1.16 -38.55
C ILE A 188 7.88 1.97 -38.07
N SER A 189 6.70 1.65 -38.58
CA SER A 189 5.43 2.10 -38.00
C SER A 189 4.93 1.04 -37.02
N LEU A 190 4.61 1.46 -35.79
CA LEU A 190 3.97 0.61 -34.78
C LEU A 190 2.46 0.89 -34.71
N ALA A 191 1.88 1.54 -35.71
CA ALA A 191 0.46 1.86 -35.72
C ALA A 191 -0.39 0.59 -35.57
N SER A 192 -1.21 0.54 -34.50
CA SER A 192 -2.03 -0.63 -34.13
C SER A 192 -1.25 -1.94 -33.93
N ALA A 193 0.06 -1.85 -33.66
CA ALA A 193 0.88 -3.03 -33.43
C ALA A 193 0.54 -3.71 -32.10
N ASN A 194 0.59 -5.04 -32.09
CA ASN A 194 0.50 -5.82 -30.85
C ASN A 194 1.89 -5.99 -30.24
N LEU A 195 2.18 -5.30 -29.14
CA LEU A 195 3.47 -5.34 -28.44
C LEU A 195 3.30 -5.91 -27.02
N GLN A 196 2.19 -6.60 -26.75
CA GLN A 196 1.90 -7.13 -25.42
C GLN A 196 2.97 -8.13 -25.00
N LEU A 197 3.39 -8.06 -23.74
CA LEU A 197 4.44 -8.92 -23.16
C LEU A 197 5.82 -8.83 -23.84
N SER A 198 6.01 -7.92 -24.81
CA SER A 198 7.29 -7.79 -25.51
C SER A 198 8.38 -7.23 -24.60
N ASN A 199 9.63 -7.63 -24.85
CA ASN A 199 10.79 -7.01 -24.21
C ASN A 199 11.39 -5.96 -25.15
N LEU A 200 11.26 -4.70 -24.78
CA LEU A 200 11.77 -3.51 -25.48
C LEU A 200 12.83 -2.78 -24.64
N SER A 201 13.44 -3.47 -23.66
CA SER A 201 14.46 -2.88 -22.79
C SER A 201 15.63 -2.33 -23.60
N GLY A 202 15.97 -1.06 -23.44
CA GLY A 202 17.03 -0.38 -24.18
C GLY A 202 16.74 -0.18 -25.67
N ALA A 203 15.53 -0.51 -26.16
CA ALA A 203 15.17 -0.32 -27.56
C ALA A 203 15.07 1.18 -27.89
N THR A 204 15.44 1.54 -29.12
CA THR A 204 15.35 2.89 -29.64
C THR A 204 14.12 3.03 -30.53
N LEU A 205 13.15 3.83 -30.06
CA LEU A 205 11.90 4.12 -30.77
C LEU A 205 11.86 5.57 -31.26
N THR A 206 12.94 6.33 -31.12
CA THR A 206 12.99 7.77 -31.41
C THR A 206 12.61 8.11 -32.85
N ALA A 207 12.92 7.21 -33.81
CA ALA A 207 12.60 7.37 -35.23
C ALA A 207 11.44 6.46 -35.70
N VAL A 208 10.69 5.84 -34.78
CA VAL A 208 9.43 5.16 -35.11
C VAL A 208 8.45 6.20 -35.66
N THR A 209 7.76 5.90 -36.75
CA THR A 209 6.91 6.90 -37.43
C THR A 209 5.56 7.11 -36.74
N SER A 210 5.05 6.09 -36.05
CA SER A 210 3.82 6.20 -35.25
C SER A 210 3.74 5.06 -34.25
N ILE A 211 3.24 5.36 -33.05
CA ILE A 211 2.82 4.35 -32.05
C ILE A 211 1.29 4.34 -31.88
N ALA A 212 0.56 4.99 -32.78
CA ALA A 212 -0.87 5.24 -32.62
C ALA A 212 -1.66 3.91 -32.58
N GLY A 213 -2.42 3.70 -31.51
CA GLY A 213 -3.20 2.47 -31.29
C GLY A 213 -2.37 1.22 -30.98
N ALA A 214 -1.05 1.34 -30.80
CA ALA A 214 -0.21 0.21 -30.39
C ALA A 214 -0.58 -0.27 -28.98
N ASP A 215 -0.53 -1.57 -28.75
CA ASP A 215 -0.86 -2.20 -27.46
C ASP A 215 0.42 -2.65 -26.75
N PHE A 216 0.84 -1.91 -25.72
CA PHE A 216 2.04 -2.20 -24.92
C PHE A 216 1.71 -2.92 -23.61
N THR A 217 0.53 -3.57 -23.50
CA THR A 217 0.12 -4.20 -22.24
C THR A 217 1.21 -5.16 -21.73
N SER A 218 1.67 -4.93 -20.50
CA SER A 218 2.72 -5.74 -19.87
C SER A 218 4.06 -5.81 -20.63
N ALA A 219 4.35 -4.86 -21.51
CA ALA A 219 5.66 -4.78 -22.18
C ALA A 219 6.75 -4.29 -21.21
N THR A 220 7.97 -4.81 -21.35
CA THR A 220 9.14 -4.35 -20.58
C THR A 220 9.89 -3.29 -21.36
N LEU A 221 10.06 -2.09 -20.80
CA LEU A 221 10.55 -0.88 -21.46
C LEU A 221 11.66 -0.21 -20.63
N HIS A 222 12.48 -0.99 -19.91
CA HIS A 222 13.58 -0.47 -19.10
C HIS A 222 14.60 0.27 -19.96
N GLY A 223 14.92 1.51 -19.62
CA GLY A 223 15.89 2.33 -20.39
C GLY A 223 15.49 2.57 -21.85
N VAL A 224 14.20 2.46 -22.20
CA VAL A 224 13.72 2.68 -23.57
C VAL A 224 13.96 4.13 -24.02
N HIS A 225 14.25 4.33 -25.30
CA HIS A 225 14.38 5.67 -25.91
C HIS A 225 13.18 5.98 -26.80
N LEU A 226 12.10 6.50 -26.20
CA LEU A 226 10.87 6.85 -26.92
C LEU A 226 10.98 8.14 -27.73
N GLY A 227 11.99 8.99 -27.52
CA GLY A 227 12.07 10.26 -28.24
C GLY A 227 10.86 11.15 -27.97
N ALA A 228 10.36 11.85 -29.00
CA ALA A 228 9.29 12.85 -28.90
C ALA A 228 7.88 12.28 -29.12
N HIS A 229 7.63 11.02 -28.75
CA HIS A 229 6.29 10.42 -28.86
C HIS A 229 5.34 10.92 -27.78
N ASP A 230 4.05 10.98 -28.11
CA ASP A 230 2.97 11.20 -27.15
C ASP A 230 2.39 9.85 -26.73
N LEU A 231 2.54 9.52 -25.45
CA LEU A 231 2.09 8.23 -24.90
C LEU A 231 0.57 8.07 -24.98
N ALA A 232 -0.19 9.16 -25.06
CA ALA A 232 -1.64 9.12 -25.19
C ALA A 232 -2.11 8.54 -26.54
N THR A 233 -1.24 8.50 -27.54
CA THR A 233 -1.60 7.99 -28.87
C THR A 233 -1.62 6.47 -28.95
N ALA A 234 -0.88 5.78 -28.06
CA ALA A 234 -0.95 4.33 -27.96
C ALA A 234 -2.33 3.90 -27.43
N LYS A 235 -2.73 2.66 -27.74
CA LYS A 235 -3.99 2.10 -27.22
C LYS A 235 -3.94 1.97 -25.70
N THR A 236 -2.84 1.44 -25.17
CA THR A 236 -2.63 1.27 -23.72
C THR A 236 -1.18 0.96 -23.39
N TRP A 237 -0.78 1.35 -22.17
CA TRP A 237 0.46 1.00 -21.48
C TRP A 237 0.16 0.27 -20.16
N ALA A 238 -1.03 -0.31 -20.02
CA ALA A 238 -1.42 -0.98 -18.80
C ALA A 238 -0.40 -2.05 -18.42
N HIS A 239 0.04 -2.04 -17.16
CA HIS A 239 1.07 -2.95 -16.63
C HIS A 239 2.43 -2.92 -17.33
N ALA A 240 2.68 -1.95 -18.21
CA ALA A 240 3.98 -1.79 -18.86
C ALA A 240 5.03 -1.33 -17.83
N ASP A 241 6.28 -1.75 -18.03
CA ASP A 241 7.37 -1.51 -17.08
C ASP A 241 8.43 -0.57 -17.66
N PHE A 242 8.43 0.67 -17.19
CA PHE A 242 9.36 1.75 -17.55
C PHE A 242 10.47 1.95 -16.51
N THR A 243 10.75 0.96 -15.66
CA THR A 243 11.69 1.12 -14.55
C THR A 243 13.01 1.73 -15.03
N GLY A 244 13.41 2.84 -14.39
CA GLY A 244 14.66 3.56 -14.65
C GLY A 244 14.74 4.29 -16.00
N SER A 245 13.66 4.32 -16.78
CA SER A 245 13.65 5.00 -18.08
C SER A 245 13.66 6.53 -17.94
N ASP A 246 14.33 7.20 -18.89
CA ASP A 246 14.26 8.65 -19.03
C ASP A 246 13.14 9.02 -20.01
N LEU A 247 12.03 9.52 -19.48
CA LEU A 247 10.88 9.97 -20.25
C LEU A 247 10.81 11.49 -20.35
N THR A 248 11.89 12.21 -20.10
CA THR A 248 11.90 13.69 -20.22
C THR A 248 11.76 14.18 -21.65
N THR A 249 12.02 13.33 -22.66
CA THR A 249 11.96 13.70 -24.08
C THR A 249 10.58 13.51 -24.71
N ILE A 250 9.67 12.77 -24.07
CA ILE A 250 8.33 12.49 -24.64
C ILE A 250 7.57 13.79 -24.86
N ALA A 251 6.73 13.85 -25.89
CA ALA A 251 5.89 15.01 -26.16
C ALA A 251 4.83 15.22 -25.07
N GLY A 252 4.30 14.15 -24.50
CA GLY A 252 3.30 14.17 -23.44
C GLY A 252 2.80 12.78 -23.07
N ALA A 253 1.97 12.75 -22.04
CA ALA A 253 1.25 11.57 -21.57
C ALA A 253 -0.14 11.96 -21.02
N ALA A 254 -0.73 13.05 -21.55
CA ALA A 254 -2.03 13.52 -21.12
C ALA A 254 -3.11 12.51 -21.51
N SER A 255 -3.93 12.06 -20.56
CA SER A 255 -4.91 10.99 -20.76
C SER A 255 -4.32 9.66 -21.24
N ALA A 256 -3.02 9.42 -21.04
CA ALA A 256 -2.42 8.13 -21.33
C ALA A 256 -2.94 7.04 -20.37
N HIS A 257 -3.15 5.84 -20.92
CA HIS A 257 -3.58 4.65 -20.20
C HIS A 257 -2.37 3.93 -19.59
N LEU A 258 -2.04 4.22 -18.32
CA LEU A 258 -0.89 3.72 -17.57
C LEU A 258 -1.35 2.92 -16.33
N GLU A 259 -2.54 2.32 -16.38
CA GLU A 259 -3.14 1.59 -15.26
C GLU A 259 -2.24 0.42 -14.85
N GLY A 260 -1.85 0.36 -13.58
CA GLY A 260 -0.95 -0.67 -13.06
C GLY A 260 0.45 -0.70 -13.66
N ALA A 261 0.86 0.33 -14.43
CA ALA A 261 2.21 0.45 -14.98
C ALA A 261 3.27 0.55 -13.86
N VAL A 262 4.49 0.12 -14.15
CA VAL A 262 5.66 0.27 -13.28
C VAL A 262 6.52 1.41 -13.81
N LEU A 263 6.54 2.52 -13.10
CA LEU A 263 7.26 3.76 -13.39
C LEU A 263 8.32 4.02 -12.31
N ASP A 264 8.80 2.96 -11.67
CA ASP A 264 9.76 3.04 -10.57
C ASP A 264 11.07 3.68 -11.07
N THR A 265 11.56 4.70 -10.37
CA THR A 265 12.76 5.47 -10.70
C THR A 265 12.76 6.13 -12.10
N THR A 266 11.61 6.16 -12.77
CA THR A 266 11.44 6.79 -14.09
C THR A 266 11.53 8.31 -13.96
N ASN A 267 12.20 8.97 -14.92
CA ASN A 267 12.27 10.42 -14.97
C ASN A 267 11.15 11.01 -15.82
N LEU A 268 10.19 11.67 -15.17
CA LEU A 268 9.03 12.35 -15.74
C LEU A 268 9.07 13.87 -15.49
N THR A 269 10.26 14.44 -15.28
CA THR A 269 10.45 15.86 -14.96
C THR A 269 9.74 16.77 -15.99
N GLY A 270 8.89 17.66 -15.50
CA GLY A 270 8.16 18.65 -16.30
C GLY A 270 7.21 18.06 -17.35
N ARG A 271 6.84 16.77 -17.25
CA ARG A 271 5.95 16.14 -18.24
C ARG A 271 4.48 16.45 -17.96
N ASN A 272 3.70 16.52 -19.04
CA ASN A 272 2.24 16.67 -19.00
C ASN A 272 1.59 15.29 -18.88
N LEU A 273 1.03 14.99 -17.70
CA LEU A 273 0.31 13.77 -17.34
C LEU A 273 -1.16 14.11 -16.97
N ARG A 274 -1.68 15.22 -17.48
CA ARG A 274 -3.04 15.69 -17.16
C ARG A 274 -4.07 14.61 -17.53
N GLY A 275 -4.93 14.24 -16.59
CA GLY A 275 -5.96 13.23 -16.81
C GLY A 275 -5.43 11.83 -17.12
N ALA A 276 -4.13 11.54 -16.90
CA ALA A 276 -3.57 10.21 -17.12
C ALA A 276 -4.20 9.17 -16.18
N PHE A 277 -4.39 7.96 -16.67
CA PHE A 277 -4.91 6.83 -15.89
C PHE A 277 -3.75 6.09 -15.25
N LEU A 278 -3.53 6.29 -13.94
CA LEU A 278 -2.39 5.76 -13.18
C LEU A 278 -2.85 4.87 -12.01
N GLN A 279 -4.08 4.38 -12.05
CA GLN A 279 -4.66 3.60 -10.95
C GLN A 279 -3.83 2.33 -10.70
N GLY A 280 -3.46 2.09 -9.45
CA GLY A 280 -2.63 0.95 -9.04
C GLY A 280 -1.21 0.93 -9.62
N SER A 281 -0.75 2.00 -10.26
CA SER A 281 0.63 2.08 -10.80
C SER A 281 1.67 2.17 -9.69
N SER A 282 2.88 1.68 -9.96
CA SER A 282 4.04 1.86 -9.10
C SER A 282 4.87 3.02 -9.62
N LEU A 283 5.14 4.03 -8.80
CA LEU A 283 5.91 5.25 -9.11
C LEU A 283 7.03 5.43 -8.08
N LYS A 284 7.57 4.33 -7.54
CA LYS A 284 8.51 4.38 -6.42
C LYS A 284 9.80 5.06 -6.84
N GLY A 285 10.19 6.11 -6.12
CA GLY A 285 11.38 6.89 -6.47
C GLY A 285 11.29 7.59 -7.83
N ALA A 286 10.13 7.67 -8.46
CA ALA A 286 9.96 8.37 -9.73
C ALA A 286 10.26 9.87 -9.58
N VAL A 287 10.85 10.48 -10.60
CA VAL A 287 11.15 11.92 -10.60
C VAL A 287 10.04 12.66 -11.34
N LEU A 288 9.13 13.27 -10.58
CA LEU A 288 7.94 13.99 -11.08
C LEU A 288 8.07 15.50 -10.92
N THR A 289 9.29 16.01 -10.70
CA THR A 289 9.54 17.43 -10.42
C THR A 289 8.96 18.31 -11.53
N GLY A 290 8.06 19.22 -11.17
CA GLY A 290 7.37 20.11 -12.11
C GLY A 290 6.39 19.43 -13.07
N ALA A 291 6.10 18.14 -12.92
CA ALA A 291 5.12 17.45 -13.76
C ALA A 291 3.69 17.93 -13.48
N ASP A 292 2.84 17.94 -14.51
CA ASP A 292 1.43 18.31 -14.40
C ASP A 292 0.56 17.04 -14.38
N LEU A 293 0.09 16.66 -13.19
CA LEU A 293 -0.85 15.56 -12.93
C LEU A 293 -2.28 16.08 -12.69
N THR A 294 -2.63 17.27 -13.21
CA THR A 294 -3.98 17.81 -13.02
C THR A 294 -5.04 16.83 -13.53
N GLY A 295 -5.97 16.43 -12.65
CA GLY A 295 -7.04 15.49 -12.98
C GLY A 295 -6.58 14.05 -13.21
N ALA A 296 -5.32 13.69 -12.93
CA ALA A 296 -4.83 12.33 -13.10
C ALA A 296 -5.48 11.36 -12.10
N HIS A 297 -5.64 10.11 -12.49
CA HIS A 297 -6.28 9.08 -11.68
C HIS A 297 -5.21 8.25 -10.93
N LEU A 298 -4.93 8.55 -9.67
CA LEU A 298 -3.85 7.93 -8.87
C LEU A 298 -4.38 6.99 -7.78
N ASP A 299 -5.63 6.54 -7.89
CA ASP A 299 -6.23 5.64 -6.91
C ASP A 299 -5.40 4.35 -6.76
N GLY A 300 -4.95 4.06 -5.54
CA GLY A 300 -4.10 2.91 -5.21
C GLY A 300 -2.67 2.99 -5.75
N ALA A 301 -2.25 4.11 -6.35
CA ALA A 301 -0.89 4.27 -6.86
C ALA A 301 0.14 4.36 -5.72
N ASP A 302 1.35 3.88 -6.00
CA ASP A 302 2.46 3.82 -5.04
C ASP A 302 3.54 4.85 -5.38
N LEU A 303 3.51 6.01 -4.73
CA LEU A 303 4.47 7.11 -4.90
C LEU A 303 5.62 7.05 -3.87
N THR A 304 5.88 5.89 -3.25
CA THR A 304 6.90 5.79 -2.18
C THR A 304 8.25 6.37 -2.63
N GLY A 305 8.74 7.38 -1.91
CA GLY A 305 10.01 8.06 -2.18
C GLY A 305 10.06 8.85 -3.50
N ALA A 306 8.93 9.08 -4.18
CA ALA A 306 8.88 9.88 -5.40
C ALA A 306 9.25 11.35 -5.15
N HIS A 307 9.85 12.00 -6.13
CA HIS A 307 10.26 13.40 -6.05
C HIS A 307 9.18 14.31 -6.64
N LEU A 308 8.32 14.87 -5.78
CA LEU A 308 7.14 15.68 -6.17
C LEU A 308 7.39 17.20 -6.16
N GLY A 309 8.65 17.64 -6.29
CA GLY A 309 9.00 19.06 -6.22
C GLY A 309 8.27 19.90 -7.27
N GLY A 310 7.35 20.79 -6.85
CA GLY A 310 6.56 21.61 -7.78
C GLY A 310 5.56 20.85 -8.66
N THR A 311 5.29 19.57 -8.37
CA THR A 311 4.30 18.77 -9.11
C THR A 311 2.88 19.31 -8.90
N ILE A 312 2.06 19.32 -9.95
CA ILE A 312 0.69 19.83 -9.90
C ILE A 312 -0.30 18.66 -9.81
N LEU A 313 -1.07 18.55 -8.73
CA LEU A 313 -2.01 17.47 -8.41
C LEU A 313 -3.47 17.95 -8.28
N HIS A 314 -3.79 19.14 -8.82
CA HIS A 314 -5.15 19.68 -8.80
C HIS A 314 -6.16 18.71 -9.44
N GLY A 315 -7.26 18.41 -8.76
CA GLY A 315 -8.31 17.51 -9.24
C GLY A 315 -7.90 16.04 -9.38
N ALA A 316 -6.70 15.64 -8.97
CA ALA A 316 -6.29 14.23 -9.03
C ALA A 316 -7.08 13.37 -8.03
N THR A 317 -7.38 12.12 -8.39
CA THR A 317 -7.97 11.15 -7.46
C THR A 317 -6.87 10.44 -6.69
N LEU A 318 -6.96 10.40 -5.35
CA LEU A 318 -5.86 9.99 -4.45
C LEU A 318 -6.28 8.89 -3.47
N ALA A 319 -7.34 8.13 -3.79
CA ALA A 319 -7.87 7.14 -2.87
C ALA A 319 -6.89 5.98 -2.70
N GLY A 320 -6.39 5.74 -1.49
CA GLY A 320 -5.48 4.63 -1.18
C GLY A 320 -4.08 4.82 -1.76
N THR A 321 -3.75 6.03 -2.22
CA THR A 321 -2.41 6.37 -2.70
C THR A 321 -1.40 6.33 -1.55
N ARG A 322 -0.19 5.87 -1.84
CA ARG A 322 0.94 5.81 -0.88
C ARG A 322 1.93 6.93 -1.16
N PHE A 323 2.09 7.85 -0.22
CA PHE A 323 3.06 8.96 -0.25
C PHE A 323 4.23 8.74 0.72
N ASP A 324 4.53 7.49 1.07
CA ASP A 324 5.54 7.17 2.07
C ASP A 324 6.92 7.72 1.66
N GLY A 325 7.61 8.38 2.58
CA GLY A 325 8.93 8.99 2.33
C GLY A 325 8.96 10.13 1.31
N VAL A 326 7.80 10.67 0.90
CA VAL A 326 7.72 11.79 -0.05
C VAL A 326 7.81 13.13 0.66
N ASP A 327 8.48 14.11 0.03
CA ASP A 327 8.39 15.52 0.42
C ASP A 327 7.27 16.22 -0.38
N LEU A 328 6.20 16.60 0.31
CA LEU A 328 5.03 17.28 -0.27
C LEU A 328 5.08 18.80 -0.09
N SER A 329 6.18 19.36 0.41
CA SER A 329 6.30 20.79 0.75
C SER A 329 6.02 21.76 -0.40
N THR A 330 6.32 21.35 -1.63
CA THR A 330 6.15 22.18 -2.85
C THR A 330 5.18 21.59 -3.87
N ALA A 331 4.59 20.43 -3.56
CA ALA A 331 3.55 19.84 -4.38
C ALA A 331 2.26 20.67 -4.28
N GLN A 332 1.58 20.87 -5.40
CA GLN A 332 0.40 21.73 -5.49
C GLN A 332 -0.86 20.87 -5.49
N PHE A 333 -1.66 21.00 -4.46
CA PHE A 333 -2.93 20.31 -4.29
C PHE A 333 -4.10 21.29 -4.29
N ASP A 334 -5.31 20.76 -4.47
CA ASP A 334 -6.53 21.52 -4.15
C ASP A 334 -6.62 21.79 -2.63
N PRO A 335 -7.40 22.79 -2.20
CA PRO A 335 -7.56 23.09 -0.77
C PRO A 335 -8.11 21.94 0.09
N ALA A 336 -8.74 20.93 -0.54
CA ALA A 336 -9.27 19.75 0.14
C ALA A 336 -9.06 18.48 -0.72
N PRO A 337 -7.85 17.93 -0.75
CA PRO A 337 -7.55 16.73 -1.52
C PRO A 337 -8.37 15.55 -0.99
N GLN A 338 -8.90 14.75 -1.92
CA GLN A 338 -9.75 13.61 -1.57
C GLN A 338 -8.90 12.39 -1.24
N PHE A 339 -8.41 12.33 -0.01
CA PHE A 339 -7.76 11.14 0.56
C PHE A 339 -8.78 10.11 1.03
N THR A 340 -8.40 8.83 1.07
CA THR A 340 -9.29 7.79 1.60
C THR A 340 -9.48 7.93 3.10
N ARG A 341 -10.75 7.88 3.52
CA ARG A 341 -11.20 7.95 4.92
C ARG A 341 -11.76 6.62 5.40
N ALA A 342 -11.08 5.52 5.10
CA ALA A 342 -11.53 4.17 5.41
C ALA A 342 -10.37 3.26 5.84
N ALA A 343 -10.64 2.36 6.79
CA ALA A 343 -9.64 1.47 7.39
C ALA A 343 -8.99 0.51 6.38
N THR A 344 -9.72 0.07 5.35
CA THR A 344 -9.28 -0.98 4.42
C THR A 344 -8.36 -0.48 3.31
N SER A 345 -8.24 0.83 3.09
CA SER A 345 -7.45 1.41 1.99
C SER A 345 -6.97 2.82 2.34
N ARG A 346 -6.25 2.94 3.45
CA ARG A 346 -5.75 4.24 3.94
C ARG A 346 -4.84 4.90 2.90
N THR A 347 -4.99 6.22 2.74
CA THR A 347 -3.89 7.01 2.17
C THR A 347 -2.79 7.09 3.23
N THR A 348 -1.54 6.79 2.83
CA THR A 348 -0.41 6.72 3.76
C THR A 348 0.64 7.78 3.45
N PHE A 349 1.29 8.27 4.50
CA PHE A 349 2.32 9.30 4.49
C PHE A 349 3.49 8.88 5.38
N VAL A 350 3.80 7.58 5.43
CA VAL A 350 4.77 7.05 6.40
C VAL A 350 6.14 7.64 6.13
N GLY A 351 6.72 8.36 7.09
CA GLY A 351 8.00 9.04 6.91
C GLY A 351 7.99 10.21 5.92
N ALA A 352 6.82 10.66 5.46
CA ALA A 352 6.69 11.77 4.52
C ALA A 352 6.81 13.13 5.23
N THR A 353 7.15 14.19 4.49
CA THR A 353 6.97 15.58 4.94
C THR A 353 5.69 16.14 4.35
N VAL A 354 4.74 16.49 5.21
CA VAL A 354 3.37 16.87 4.79
C VAL A 354 2.99 18.24 5.35
N PRO A 355 2.69 19.24 4.52
CA PRO A 355 2.13 20.50 4.99
C PRO A 355 0.73 20.33 5.58
N PHE A 356 0.43 21.02 6.68
CA PHE A 356 -0.93 21.08 7.24
C PHE A 356 -1.96 21.53 6.20
N ALA A 357 -1.58 22.46 5.31
CA ALA A 357 -2.43 22.92 4.21
C ALA A 357 -2.88 21.80 3.25
N VAL A 358 -2.12 20.71 3.14
CA VAL A 358 -2.47 19.54 2.32
C VAL A 358 -3.43 18.63 3.09
N LEU A 359 -3.20 18.43 4.39
CA LEU A 359 -4.05 17.57 5.24
C LEU A 359 -5.41 18.20 5.55
N GLY A 360 -5.44 19.53 5.74
CA GLY A 360 -6.57 20.23 6.32
C GLY A 360 -6.88 19.77 7.76
N ALA A 361 -8.14 19.96 8.18
CA ALA A 361 -8.61 19.59 9.52
C ALA A 361 -9.23 18.19 9.61
N ASN A 362 -9.22 17.40 8.52
CA ASN A 362 -9.70 16.02 8.55
C ASN A 362 -8.52 15.09 8.33
N TRP A 363 -8.12 14.36 9.36
CA TRP A 363 -7.05 13.36 9.36
C TRP A 363 -7.59 11.93 9.51
N SER A 364 -8.91 11.76 9.53
CA SER A 364 -9.54 10.46 9.77
C SER A 364 -8.98 9.39 8.84
N PHE A 365 -8.64 8.25 9.43
CA PHE A 365 -8.03 7.08 8.78
C PHE A 365 -6.70 7.30 8.04
N LEU A 366 -6.08 8.48 8.09
CA LEU A 366 -4.75 8.66 7.52
C LEU A 366 -3.72 7.86 8.30
N ASP A 367 -2.73 7.30 7.58
CA ASP A 367 -1.51 6.81 8.19
C ASP A 367 -0.43 7.89 8.10
N LEU A 368 -0.18 8.56 9.22
CA LEU A 368 0.83 9.60 9.38
C LEU A 368 2.02 9.06 10.21
N THR A 369 2.20 7.75 10.30
CA THR A 369 3.24 7.14 11.14
C THR A 369 4.61 7.67 10.72
N SER A 370 5.36 8.24 11.65
CA SER A 370 6.68 8.86 11.41
C SER A 370 6.68 10.03 10.41
N ALA A 371 5.52 10.56 10.01
CA ALA A 371 5.44 11.72 9.13
C ALA A 371 5.89 13.00 9.88
N THR A 372 6.47 13.94 9.14
CA THR A 372 6.73 15.31 9.61
C THR A 372 5.63 16.22 9.11
N ILE A 373 4.78 16.70 10.03
CA ILE A 373 3.71 17.65 9.69
C ILE A 373 4.24 19.08 9.84
N THR A 374 4.25 19.86 8.76
CA THR A 374 4.79 21.23 8.76
C THR A 374 3.68 22.27 8.71
N GLY A 375 3.88 23.43 9.34
CA GLY A 375 2.95 24.55 9.24
C GLY A 375 1.64 24.36 10.01
N ILE A 376 1.68 23.61 11.12
CA ILE A 376 0.56 23.47 12.05
C ILE A 376 0.21 24.87 12.60
N PRO A 377 -1.03 25.37 12.43
CA PRO A 377 -1.43 26.67 12.96
C PRO A 377 -1.60 26.62 14.48
N SER A 378 -1.59 27.78 15.12
CA SER A 378 -1.81 27.88 16.58
C SER A 378 -3.22 27.50 17.03
N ALA A 379 -4.18 27.40 16.09
CA ALA A 379 -5.54 26.97 16.33
C ALA A 379 -6.06 26.10 15.19
N ILE A 380 -6.64 24.95 15.54
CA ILE A 380 -7.27 23.99 14.64
C ILE A 380 -8.64 23.64 15.22
N SER A 381 -9.59 24.57 15.10
CA SER A 381 -10.98 24.29 15.46
C SER A 381 -11.51 23.12 14.64
N THR A 382 -12.18 22.16 15.26
CA THR A 382 -12.83 21.02 14.58
C THR A 382 -11.89 20.03 13.88
N LEU A 383 -10.67 19.85 14.38
CA LEU A 383 -9.81 18.75 13.91
C LEU A 383 -10.53 17.41 14.10
N VAL A 384 -10.64 16.61 13.05
CA VAL A 384 -11.18 15.24 13.10
C VAL A 384 -10.06 14.29 12.71
N ALA A 385 -9.48 13.61 13.69
CA ALA A 385 -8.38 12.66 13.53
C ALA A 385 -8.79 11.21 13.82
N ASP A 386 -10.09 10.91 13.80
CA ASP A 386 -10.62 9.60 14.18
C ASP A 386 -9.92 8.44 13.44
N HIS A 387 -9.46 7.46 14.21
CA HIS A 387 -8.73 6.30 13.74
C HIS A 387 -7.45 6.61 12.94
N ALA A 388 -6.93 7.83 13.00
CA ALA A 388 -5.66 8.17 12.38
C ALA A 388 -4.49 7.53 13.13
N LEU A 389 -3.40 7.29 12.41
CA LEU A 389 -2.15 6.85 13.00
C LEU A 389 -1.19 8.04 13.03
N LEU A 390 -1.12 8.77 14.15
CA LEU A 390 -0.30 9.98 14.22
C LEU A 390 1.21 9.65 14.35
N PRO A 391 2.10 10.59 13.98
CA PRO A 391 3.51 10.48 14.28
C PRO A 391 3.72 10.36 15.79
N THR A 392 4.57 9.41 16.20
CA THR A 392 5.00 9.32 17.60
C THR A 392 5.73 10.61 17.97
N GLY A 393 5.38 11.22 19.10
CA GLY A 393 6.03 12.46 19.53
C GLY A 393 5.53 13.73 18.83
N LEU A 394 4.46 13.67 18.01
CA LEU A 394 3.92 14.84 17.33
C LEU A 394 3.67 15.98 18.34
N SER A 395 4.17 17.19 18.02
CA SER A 395 3.97 18.36 18.85
C SER A 395 2.73 19.14 18.45
N LEU A 396 1.80 19.24 19.41
CA LEU A 396 0.61 20.09 19.40
C LEU A 396 0.60 20.98 20.67
N GLU A 397 1.79 21.34 21.17
CA GLU A 397 1.95 22.17 22.36
C GLU A 397 1.26 23.53 22.15
N LYS A 398 0.44 23.95 23.12
CA LYS A 398 -0.31 25.23 23.10
C LYS A 398 -1.22 25.44 21.88
N VAL A 399 -1.49 24.39 21.10
CA VAL A 399 -2.43 24.47 19.98
C VAL A 399 -3.84 24.49 20.54
N ASP A 400 -4.68 25.35 19.97
CA ASP A 400 -6.11 25.35 20.25
C ASP A 400 -6.81 24.24 19.45
N LEU A 401 -7.28 23.21 20.16
CA LEU A 401 -7.92 21.99 19.67
C LEU A 401 -9.35 21.86 20.22
N THR A 402 -10.01 22.98 20.55
CA THR A 402 -11.39 22.95 21.06
C THR A 402 -12.31 22.15 20.14
N GLY A 403 -13.01 21.19 20.74
CA GLY A 403 -13.95 20.29 20.05
C GLY A 403 -13.30 19.31 19.07
N ALA A 404 -11.98 19.10 19.13
CA ALA A 404 -11.31 18.12 18.29
C ALA A 404 -11.78 16.68 18.59
N SER A 405 -11.83 15.85 17.56
CA SER A 405 -12.14 14.43 17.66
C SER A 405 -10.91 13.58 17.39
N PHE A 406 -10.61 12.70 18.34
CA PHE A 406 -9.50 11.75 18.33
C PHE A 406 -9.99 10.33 18.62
N VAL A 407 -11.23 9.99 18.23
CA VAL A 407 -11.82 8.69 18.55
C VAL A 407 -10.96 7.55 17.98
N GLY A 408 -10.52 6.62 18.84
CA GLY A 408 -9.70 5.48 18.41
C GLY A 408 -8.37 5.85 17.75
N THR A 409 -7.86 7.06 17.98
CA THR A 409 -6.65 7.58 17.33
C THR A 409 -5.40 7.09 18.03
N ARG A 410 -4.36 6.74 17.27
CA ARG A 410 -3.03 6.43 17.82
C ARG A 410 -2.25 7.73 18.04
N MET A 411 -2.04 8.12 19.28
CA MET A 411 -1.43 9.39 19.70
C MET A 411 -0.23 9.18 20.63
N TYR A 412 0.63 8.21 20.31
CA TYR A 412 1.74 7.83 21.17
C TYR A 412 2.75 8.98 21.35
N GLU A 413 3.13 9.19 22.60
CA GLU A 413 4.08 10.22 23.04
C GLU A 413 3.72 11.62 22.56
N ILE A 414 2.45 11.88 22.23
CA ILE A 414 2.04 13.18 21.70
C ILE A 414 2.32 14.28 22.72
N GLN A 415 2.79 15.44 22.25
CA GLN A 415 3.09 16.60 23.09
C GLN A 415 1.89 17.56 23.05
N LEU A 416 1.14 17.65 24.14
CA LEU A 416 -0.09 18.44 24.29
C LEU A 416 0.02 19.44 25.45
N GLN A 417 1.22 19.80 25.89
CA GLN A 417 1.39 20.67 27.05
C GLN A 417 0.77 22.05 26.77
N GLY A 418 -0.06 22.52 27.70
CA GLY A 418 -0.80 23.77 27.55
C GLY A 418 -1.74 23.84 26.34
N ALA A 419 -2.01 22.72 25.65
CA ALA A 419 -2.96 22.69 24.54
C ALA A 419 -4.39 22.86 25.05
N ASN A 420 -5.26 23.47 24.24
CA ASN A 420 -6.67 23.62 24.58
C ASN A 420 -7.49 22.48 23.97
N LEU A 421 -7.85 21.46 24.75
CA LEU A 421 -8.71 20.34 24.32
C LEU A 421 -10.13 20.45 24.90
N GLU A 422 -10.62 21.66 25.15
CA GLU A 422 -11.95 21.85 25.68
C GLU A 422 -13.01 21.18 24.80
N GLY A 423 -13.83 20.32 25.40
CA GLY A 423 -14.87 19.55 24.70
C GLY A 423 -14.35 18.54 23.67
N ALA A 424 -13.05 18.23 23.67
CA ALA A 424 -12.49 17.24 22.75
C ALA A 424 -12.99 15.83 23.06
N THR A 425 -13.18 15.01 22.01
CA THR A 425 -13.57 13.61 22.14
C THR A 425 -12.35 12.71 21.89
N LEU A 426 -11.89 12.02 22.92
CA LEU A 426 -10.75 11.09 22.92
C LEU A 426 -11.17 9.66 23.27
N THR A 427 -12.43 9.31 23.02
CA THR A 427 -12.96 7.98 23.33
C THR A 427 -12.14 6.89 22.63
N ASN A 428 -11.69 5.87 23.37
CA ASN A 428 -10.78 4.83 22.89
C ASN A 428 -9.45 5.35 22.28
N ALA A 429 -9.04 6.60 22.54
CA ALA A 429 -7.77 7.11 22.04
C ALA A 429 -6.59 6.43 22.74
N LEU A 430 -5.49 6.26 22.00
CA LEU A 430 -4.28 5.58 22.49
C LEU A 430 -3.19 6.62 22.78
N LEU A 431 -3.07 6.99 24.06
CA LEU A 431 -2.29 8.11 24.61
C LEU A 431 -1.09 7.64 25.43
N ARG A 432 -0.56 6.44 25.17
CA ARG A 432 0.70 5.96 25.76
C ARG A 432 1.78 7.05 25.69
N GLY A 433 2.39 7.39 26.82
CA GLY A 433 3.47 8.36 26.94
C GLY A 433 3.10 9.81 26.59
N ALA A 434 1.81 10.10 26.39
CA ALA A 434 1.36 11.44 26.04
C ALA A 434 1.68 12.44 27.15
N LYS A 435 2.01 13.67 26.78
CA LYS A 435 2.36 14.73 27.72
C LYS A 435 1.30 15.82 27.68
N LEU A 436 0.46 15.86 28.71
CA LEU A 436 -0.70 16.74 28.85
C LEU A 436 -0.55 17.76 29.99
N SER A 437 0.68 18.04 30.44
CA SER A 437 0.90 18.98 31.54
C SER A 437 0.32 20.37 31.22
N GLY A 438 -0.53 20.89 32.11
CA GLY A 438 -1.19 22.18 31.91
C GLY A 438 -2.25 22.24 30.79
N ALA A 439 -2.59 21.09 30.18
CA ALA A 439 -3.58 21.05 29.10
C ALA A 439 -5.00 21.35 29.61
N ASN A 440 -5.81 22.00 28.77
CA ASN A 440 -7.24 22.17 29.05
C ASN A 440 -8.00 20.92 28.61
N LEU A 441 -8.47 20.11 29.54
CA LEU A 441 -9.34 18.96 29.27
C LEU A 441 -10.77 19.21 29.73
N THR A 442 -11.14 20.48 29.97
CA THR A 442 -12.49 20.86 30.40
C THR A 442 -13.53 20.30 29.43
N LEU A 443 -14.54 19.60 29.94
CA LEU A 443 -15.58 18.92 29.15
C LEU A 443 -15.07 17.83 28.19
N ALA A 444 -13.78 17.50 28.17
CA ALA A 444 -13.24 16.46 27.30
C ALA A 444 -13.78 15.08 27.70
N ASN A 445 -13.92 14.21 26.70
CA ASN A 445 -14.38 12.85 26.88
C ASN A 445 -13.26 11.86 26.57
N LEU A 446 -12.66 11.28 27.60
CA LEU A 446 -11.61 10.26 27.52
C LEU A 446 -12.16 8.86 27.87
N ASP A 447 -13.46 8.62 27.62
CA ASP A 447 -14.07 7.33 27.89
C ASP A 447 -13.30 6.19 27.20
N SER A 448 -12.96 5.15 27.97
CA SER A 448 -12.21 3.99 27.51
C SER A 448 -10.86 4.31 26.85
N ALA A 449 -10.29 5.50 27.08
CA ALA A 449 -9.00 5.89 26.53
C ALA A 449 -7.84 5.15 27.23
N PHE A 450 -6.78 4.88 26.49
CA PHE A 450 -5.58 4.22 26.99
C PHE A 450 -4.47 5.25 27.23
N LEU A 451 -4.29 5.68 28.47
CA LEU A 451 -3.23 6.61 28.87
C LEU A 451 -1.94 5.86 29.26
N ILE A 452 -1.86 4.57 28.94
CA ILE A 452 -0.76 3.67 29.25
C ILE A 452 -0.41 2.83 28.02
N ALA A 453 0.68 2.07 28.09
CA ALA A 453 0.95 1.08 27.06
C ALA A 453 -0.13 -0.01 27.05
N GLU A 454 -0.74 -0.21 25.87
CA GLU A 454 -1.64 -1.33 25.59
C GLU A 454 -0.91 -2.67 25.86
N THR A 455 -1.63 -3.70 26.30
CA THR A 455 -1.09 -5.06 26.21
C THR A 455 -0.93 -5.47 24.75
N ALA A 456 -0.05 -6.41 24.44
CA ALA A 456 0.15 -6.89 23.06
C ALA A 456 -1.14 -7.43 22.41
N ASP A 457 -2.05 -7.99 23.21
CA ASP A 457 -3.34 -8.49 22.76
C ASP A 457 -4.32 -7.36 22.47
N VAL A 458 -4.33 -6.31 23.29
CA VAL A 458 -5.13 -5.09 23.05
C VAL A 458 -4.60 -4.36 21.80
N ALA A 459 -3.28 -4.21 21.68
CA ALA A 459 -2.63 -3.66 20.50
C ALA A 459 -2.98 -4.46 19.23
N ARG A 460 -3.03 -5.80 19.30
CA ARG A 460 -3.48 -6.66 18.19
C ARG A 460 -4.96 -6.51 17.89
N ALA A 461 -5.82 -6.47 18.90
CA ALA A 461 -7.27 -6.31 18.71
C ALA A 461 -7.61 -4.95 18.08
N LEU A 462 -6.90 -3.89 18.49
CA LEU A 462 -6.97 -2.55 17.90
C LEU A 462 -6.39 -2.54 16.47
N ALA A 463 -5.30 -3.26 16.20
CA ALA A 463 -4.73 -3.42 14.86
C ALA A 463 -5.66 -4.17 13.89
N VAL A 464 -6.40 -5.17 14.36
CA VAL A 464 -7.37 -5.94 13.55
C VAL A 464 -8.61 -5.11 13.24
N ARG A 465 -9.08 -4.25 14.16
CA ARG A 465 -10.18 -3.30 13.91
C ARG A 465 -9.79 -2.14 13.01
N THR A 466 -8.49 -1.84 12.88
CA THR A 466 -7.96 -0.76 12.02
C THR A 466 -7.63 -1.20 10.60
N GLY A 467 -8.09 -2.39 10.18
CA GLY A 467 -8.11 -2.80 8.76
C GLY A 467 -6.74 -3.11 8.16
N ALA A 468 -5.72 -3.38 8.98
CA ALA A 468 -4.40 -3.82 8.51
C ALA A 468 -4.45 -5.27 7.99
N GLY A 469 -5.17 -5.48 6.88
CA GLY A 469 -5.09 -6.67 6.03
C GLY A 469 -3.86 -6.68 5.12
N GLY A 470 -2.93 -5.73 5.30
CA GLY A 470 -1.63 -5.69 4.63
C GLY A 470 -0.55 -6.26 5.54
N ARG A 471 -0.03 -7.41 5.15
CA ARG A 471 1.10 -8.12 5.78
C ARG A 471 2.29 -7.16 5.97
N LEU A 472 2.53 -6.68 7.20
CA LEU A 472 3.77 -5.99 7.55
C LEU A 472 4.96 -6.95 7.29
N PRO A 473 6.09 -6.48 6.72
CA PRO A 473 7.28 -7.30 6.58
C PRO A 473 7.86 -7.56 7.97
N VAL A 474 7.63 -8.74 8.52
CA VAL A 474 8.34 -9.23 9.70
C VAL A 474 9.78 -9.54 9.30
N ARG A 475 10.65 -8.52 9.41
CA ARG A 475 12.08 -8.70 9.69
C ARG A 475 12.49 -7.67 10.74
N ALA A 476 12.01 -7.87 11.96
CA ALA A 476 12.74 -7.47 13.15
C ALA A 476 13.19 -8.76 13.85
N GLU A 477 14.47 -8.79 14.15
CA GLU A 477 15.23 -9.93 14.66
C GLU A 477 14.53 -10.61 15.84
N ALA A 478 14.33 -11.92 15.71
CA ALA A 478 13.96 -12.79 16.83
C ALA A 478 15.16 -12.92 17.78
N ARG A 479 15.43 -11.88 18.57
CA ARG A 479 16.13 -12.04 19.85
C ARG A 479 15.13 -12.62 20.83
N ARG A 480 15.48 -13.76 21.42
CA ARG A 480 14.75 -14.39 22.52
C ARG A 480 14.44 -13.33 23.58
N PRO A 481 13.21 -13.23 24.11
CA PRO A 481 12.97 -12.36 25.25
C PRO A 481 13.77 -12.93 26.42
N GLY A 482 14.74 -12.16 26.90
CA GLY A 482 15.29 -12.33 28.24
C GLY A 482 14.20 -12.06 29.29
N PRO A 483 14.50 -12.20 30.58
CA PRO A 483 13.54 -11.83 31.63
C PRO A 483 13.14 -10.37 31.39
N VAL A 484 11.86 -10.16 31.15
CA VAL A 484 11.26 -8.84 31.00
C VAL A 484 11.47 -8.15 32.34
N GLU A 485 12.48 -7.28 32.43
CA GLU A 485 12.43 -6.19 33.40
C GLU A 485 11.09 -5.49 33.16
N GLN A 486 10.38 -5.15 34.24
CA GLN A 486 9.20 -4.30 34.19
C GLN A 486 9.61 -2.92 33.66
N ASP A 487 9.89 -2.84 32.36
CA ASP A 487 10.17 -1.61 31.63
C ASP A 487 9.02 -0.68 31.94
N LYS A 488 9.36 0.43 32.59
CA LYS A 488 8.49 1.54 32.97
C LYS A 488 7.34 1.65 31.96
N LEU A 489 6.14 1.31 32.38
CA LEU A 489 4.93 1.63 31.61
C LEU A 489 5.02 3.13 31.34
N GLU A 490 5.17 3.51 30.07
CA GLU A 490 5.18 4.90 29.62
C GLU A 490 3.77 5.46 29.77
N ALA A 491 3.37 5.69 31.02
CA ALA A 491 2.12 6.32 31.36
C ALA A 491 2.13 7.76 30.86
N ALA A 492 0.95 8.26 30.50
CA ALA A 492 0.78 9.67 30.21
C ALA A 492 1.11 10.52 31.46
N VAL A 493 1.54 11.75 31.23
CA VAL A 493 1.78 12.75 32.28
C VAL A 493 0.72 13.84 32.14
N VAL A 494 -0.12 14.00 33.16
CA VAL A 494 -1.31 14.85 33.16
C VAL A 494 -1.28 15.79 34.37
N THR A 495 -0.11 16.33 34.68
CA THR A 495 0.11 17.22 35.83
C THR A 495 -0.44 18.62 35.55
N ASP A 496 -0.93 19.30 36.58
CA ASP A 496 -1.42 20.70 36.49
C ASP A 496 -2.49 20.92 35.39
N ALA A 497 -3.16 19.85 34.95
CA ALA A 497 -4.13 19.89 33.86
C ALA A 497 -5.51 20.33 34.38
N PHE A 498 -6.32 20.92 33.50
CA PHE A 498 -7.66 21.38 33.83
C PHE A 498 -8.69 20.33 33.42
N LEU A 499 -9.07 19.44 34.34
CA LEU A 499 -10.02 18.35 34.10
C LEU A 499 -11.43 18.70 34.64
N VAL A 500 -11.94 19.88 34.31
CA VAL A 500 -13.25 20.33 34.82
C VAL A 500 -14.36 19.67 34.02
N ASN A 501 -15.25 18.94 34.70
CA ASN A 501 -16.30 18.14 34.08
C ASN A 501 -15.77 17.15 33.03
N THR A 502 -14.53 16.64 33.18
CA THR A 502 -13.93 15.67 32.26
C THR A 502 -14.40 14.25 32.53
N ILE A 503 -14.64 13.47 31.48
CA ILE A 503 -15.01 12.05 31.59
C ILE A 503 -13.76 11.19 31.39
N LEU A 504 -13.46 10.35 32.37
CA LEU A 504 -12.42 9.31 32.38
C LEU A 504 -13.03 7.91 32.59
N ASP A 505 -14.32 7.76 32.31
CA ASP A 505 -15.05 6.50 32.50
C ASP A 505 -14.39 5.37 31.69
N GLY A 506 -14.19 4.20 32.29
CA GLY A 506 -13.53 3.05 31.67
C GLY A 506 -12.07 3.28 31.22
N ALA A 507 -11.47 4.45 31.49
CA ALA A 507 -10.13 4.77 31.02
C ALA A 507 -9.05 3.91 31.71
N HIS A 508 -7.97 3.64 30.98
CA HIS A 508 -6.80 2.92 31.46
C HIS A 508 -5.69 3.90 31.80
N CYS A 509 -5.54 4.20 33.09
CA CYS A 509 -4.69 5.25 33.63
C CYS A 509 -3.70 4.73 34.68
N ASP A 510 -3.37 3.44 34.71
CA ASP A 510 -2.44 2.90 35.71
C ASP A 510 -1.07 3.62 35.68
N GLY A 511 -0.61 4.12 36.82
CA GLY A 511 0.66 4.84 36.96
C GLY A 511 0.66 6.27 36.38
N VAL A 512 -0.47 6.79 35.91
CA VAL A 512 -0.58 8.16 35.38
C VAL A 512 -0.45 9.18 36.52
N ASP A 513 0.28 10.25 36.24
CA ASP A 513 0.50 11.36 37.17
C ASP A 513 -0.47 12.51 36.88
N PHE A 514 -1.43 12.72 37.77
CA PHE A 514 -2.42 13.81 37.81
C PHE A 514 -2.11 14.85 38.89
N SER A 515 -0.89 14.89 39.43
CA SER A 515 -0.53 15.80 40.53
C SER A 515 -0.77 17.27 40.14
N GLY A 516 -1.30 18.05 41.10
CA GLY A 516 -1.63 19.48 40.90
C GLY A 516 -2.84 19.76 39.98
N SER A 517 -3.47 18.74 39.39
CA SER A 517 -4.55 18.92 38.43
C SER A 517 -5.90 19.30 39.07
N LEU A 518 -6.77 19.90 38.26
CA LEU A 518 -8.12 20.32 38.64
C LEU A 518 -9.17 19.34 38.12
N PHE A 519 -9.41 18.24 38.83
CA PHE A 519 -10.44 17.26 38.49
C PHE A 519 -11.74 17.55 39.25
N VAL A 520 -12.52 18.50 38.72
CA VAL A 520 -13.60 19.14 39.48
C VAL A 520 -14.91 19.12 38.71
N THR A 521 -16.00 18.81 39.42
CA THR A 521 -17.35 19.03 38.89
C THR A 521 -17.81 20.45 39.19
N SER A 522 -18.19 21.21 38.16
CA SER A 522 -18.79 22.54 38.30
C SER A 522 -20.05 22.68 37.45
N ALA A 523 -21.18 22.90 38.13
CA ALA A 523 -22.46 23.21 37.48
C ALA A 523 -22.42 24.54 36.69
N ALA A 524 -21.47 25.43 37.02
CA ALA A 524 -21.26 26.69 36.29
C ALA A 524 -20.61 26.48 34.92
N VAL A 525 -19.88 25.38 34.73
CA VAL A 525 -19.29 24.97 33.44
C VAL A 525 -20.27 24.13 32.64
N SER A 526 -20.90 23.13 33.26
CA SER A 526 -21.99 22.35 32.65
C SER A 526 -22.92 21.81 33.73
N GLY A 527 -24.23 21.98 33.54
CA GLY A 527 -25.24 21.45 34.46
C GLY A 527 -25.55 19.96 34.27
N SER A 528 -25.03 19.32 33.22
CA SER A 528 -25.34 17.94 32.87
C SER A 528 -24.15 16.99 32.90
N GLN A 529 -22.93 17.51 32.70
CA GLN A 529 -21.71 16.70 32.68
C GLN A 529 -20.91 16.93 33.96
N SER A 530 -20.48 15.86 34.60
CA SER A 530 -19.68 15.86 35.83
C SER A 530 -18.31 15.25 35.59
N ALA A 531 -17.33 15.61 36.42
CA ALA A 531 -16.04 14.95 36.45
C ALA A 531 -16.23 13.50 36.94
N SER A 532 -15.88 12.52 36.10
CA SER A 532 -16.16 11.11 36.39
C SER A 532 -15.03 10.18 35.95
N ALA A 533 -14.82 9.11 36.71
CA ALA A 533 -13.88 8.02 36.42
C ALA A 533 -14.54 6.67 36.73
N VAL A 534 -15.77 6.47 36.24
CA VAL A 534 -16.57 5.27 36.50
C VAL A 534 -15.90 4.05 35.87
N GLY A 535 -15.58 3.03 36.66
CA GLY A 535 -14.97 1.79 36.18
C GLY A 535 -13.55 1.94 35.60
N ALA A 536 -12.90 3.08 35.81
CA ALA A 536 -11.55 3.33 35.31
C ALA A 536 -10.50 2.46 36.05
N SER A 537 -9.45 2.06 35.34
CA SER A 537 -8.24 1.47 35.93
C SER A 537 -7.25 2.57 36.22
N MET A 538 -6.94 2.80 37.50
CA MET A 538 -6.15 3.93 37.98
C MET A 538 -5.18 3.49 39.10
N ASN A 539 -4.66 2.26 39.02
CA ASN A 539 -3.72 1.75 40.02
C ASN A 539 -2.41 2.53 39.96
N PHE A 540 -1.74 2.76 41.10
CA PHE A 540 -0.49 3.54 41.18
C PHE A 540 -0.58 4.98 40.63
N THR A 541 -1.79 5.51 40.42
CA THR A 541 -1.97 6.90 40.00
C THR A 541 -1.57 7.87 41.09
N LYS A 542 -1.17 9.08 40.69
CA LYS A 542 -0.86 10.16 41.62
C LYS A 542 -1.80 11.32 41.40
N PHE A 543 -2.44 11.77 42.46
CA PHE A 543 -3.26 12.96 42.55
C PHE A 543 -2.70 13.90 43.62
N ASP A 544 -1.39 13.88 43.84
CA ASP A 544 -0.76 14.62 44.94
C ASP A 544 -0.96 16.12 44.73
N GLY A 545 -1.50 16.79 45.75
CA GLY A 545 -1.84 18.22 45.69
C GLY A 545 -2.92 18.59 44.67
N ALA A 546 -3.60 17.62 44.06
CA ALA A 546 -4.67 17.86 43.10
C ALA A 546 -5.95 18.35 43.81
N SER A 547 -6.80 19.03 43.06
CA SER A 547 -8.17 19.36 43.49
C SER A 547 -9.13 18.40 42.83
N VAL A 548 -9.71 17.50 43.62
CA VAL A 548 -10.63 16.43 43.22
C VAL A 548 -11.97 16.68 43.90
N VAL A 549 -12.73 17.62 43.38
CA VAL A 549 -13.95 18.14 44.05
C VAL A 549 -15.20 17.71 43.31
N LEU A 550 -16.13 17.07 44.02
CA LEU A 550 -17.35 16.49 43.45
C LEU A 550 -17.09 15.50 42.29
N ALA A 551 -15.88 14.96 42.19
CA ALA A 551 -15.54 13.94 41.20
C ALA A 551 -16.09 12.57 41.63
N VAL A 552 -16.52 11.77 40.65
CA VAL A 552 -17.15 10.46 40.89
C VAL A 552 -16.24 9.32 40.45
N PHE A 553 -15.77 8.54 41.42
CA PHE A 553 -15.07 7.27 41.23
C PHE A 553 -16.03 6.13 41.58
N ASN A 554 -16.77 5.63 40.59
CA ASN A 554 -17.75 4.55 40.82
C ASN A 554 -17.20 3.23 40.27
N GLY A 555 -16.83 2.30 41.15
CA GLY A 555 -16.18 1.04 40.79
C GLY A 555 -14.78 1.18 40.19
N ALA A 556 -14.10 2.30 40.43
CA ALA A 556 -12.74 2.55 39.94
C ALA A 556 -11.70 1.66 40.66
N GLN A 557 -10.65 1.25 39.96
CA GLN A 557 -9.51 0.53 40.55
C GLN A 557 -8.42 1.55 40.90
N LEU A 558 -8.14 1.77 42.19
CA LEU A 558 -7.22 2.79 42.71
C LEU A 558 -6.19 2.16 43.65
N SER A 559 -5.80 0.90 43.44
CA SER A 559 -4.83 0.25 44.31
C SER A 559 -3.48 0.96 44.20
N ALA A 560 -2.83 1.22 45.34
CA ALA A 560 -1.62 2.03 45.47
C ALA A 560 -1.71 3.46 44.90
N ALA A 561 -2.93 4.00 44.71
CA ALA A 561 -3.10 5.39 44.32
C ALA A 561 -2.75 6.34 45.47
N SER A 562 -2.12 7.47 45.14
CA SER A 562 -1.75 8.52 46.09
C SER A 562 -2.61 9.76 45.86
N PHE A 563 -3.25 10.25 46.91
CA PHE A 563 -3.97 11.52 46.97
C PHE A 563 -3.36 12.41 48.07
N ALA A 564 -2.04 12.35 48.25
CA ALA A 564 -1.39 13.06 49.35
C ALA A 564 -1.59 14.57 49.19
N THR A 565 -1.99 15.26 50.26
CA THR A 565 -2.28 16.71 50.27
C THR A 565 -3.37 17.18 49.29
N ALA A 566 -4.12 16.26 48.68
CA ALA A 566 -5.18 16.59 47.74
C ALA A 566 -6.41 17.18 48.44
N ASP A 567 -7.17 17.98 47.71
CA ASP A 567 -8.49 18.44 48.13
C ASP A 567 -9.54 17.50 47.55
N LEU A 568 -10.07 16.59 48.36
CA LEU A 568 -11.08 15.58 47.99
C LEU A 568 -12.51 16.00 48.36
N THR A 569 -12.77 17.31 48.49
CA THR A 569 -14.04 17.80 49.03
C THR A 569 -15.23 17.35 48.19
N GLY A 570 -16.20 16.67 48.82
CA GLY A 570 -17.39 16.16 48.14
C GLY A 570 -17.11 15.04 47.11
N ALA A 571 -15.88 14.52 47.01
CA ALA A 571 -15.56 13.41 46.11
C ALA A 571 -16.30 12.13 46.53
N ARG A 572 -16.70 11.32 45.54
CA ARG A 572 -17.54 10.14 45.76
C ARG A 572 -16.83 8.89 45.26
N PHE A 573 -16.51 7.97 46.18
CA PHE A 573 -15.89 6.67 45.91
C PHE A 573 -16.93 5.57 46.19
N LEU A 574 -17.56 5.09 45.13
CA LEU A 574 -18.81 4.33 45.19
C LEU A 574 -18.64 2.90 44.67
N ASP A 575 -19.65 2.07 44.94
CA ASP A 575 -19.80 0.73 44.37
C ASP A 575 -20.79 0.79 43.20
N ASN A 576 -20.39 0.25 42.04
CA ASN A 576 -21.23 0.23 40.84
C ASN A 576 -22.24 -0.94 40.85
N GLY A 577 -22.27 -1.73 41.93
CA GLY A 577 -23.12 -2.90 42.11
C GLY A 577 -22.44 -4.22 41.72
N THR A 578 -21.27 -4.16 41.09
CA THR A 578 -20.49 -5.35 40.69
C THR A 578 -19.06 -5.30 41.22
N THR A 579 -18.47 -4.12 41.30
CA THR A 579 -17.12 -3.88 41.79
C THR A 579 -17.13 -2.62 42.67
N PRO A 580 -16.82 -2.74 43.97
CA PRO A 580 -16.59 -1.57 44.79
C PRO A 580 -15.31 -0.86 44.35
N THR A 581 -15.24 0.46 44.60
CA THR A 581 -14.02 1.22 44.35
C THR A 581 -12.88 0.67 45.22
N GLN A 582 -11.74 0.34 44.63
CA GLN A 582 -10.62 -0.29 45.35
C GLN A 582 -9.56 0.76 45.70
N LEU A 583 -9.55 1.26 46.93
CA LEU A 583 -8.56 2.21 47.42
C LEU A 583 -7.67 1.53 48.48
N THR A 584 -6.89 0.56 48.02
CA THR A 584 -6.14 -0.40 48.84
C THR A 584 -4.65 -0.40 48.46
N PRO A 585 -3.74 -0.92 49.32
CA PRO A 585 -2.36 -1.17 48.91
C PRO A 585 -2.25 -2.07 47.67
N SER A 586 -1.13 -1.98 46.94
CA SER A 586 -0.85 -2.91 45.86
C SER A 586 -0.78 -4.35 46.37
N SER A 587 -1.28 -5.29 45.57
CA SER A 587 -1.18 -6.72 45.83
C SER A 587 0.18 -7.31 45.40
N ASP A 588 1.06 -6.48 44.85
CA ASP A 588 2.38 -6.87 44.40
C ASP A 588 3.37 -7.00 45.57
N THR A 589 4.59 -7.44 45.27
CA THR A 589 5.63 -7.63 46.30
C THR A 589 6.04 -6.32 46.98
N THR A 590 5.80 -5.18 46.36
CA THR A 590 6.17 -3.86 46.92
C THR A 590 5.22 -3.42 48.02
N HIS A 591 3.98 -3.91 48.02
CA HIS A 591 2.92 -3.52 48.95
C HIS A 591 2.81 -1.99 49.08
N THR A 592 2.95 -1.28 47.96
CA THR A 592 2.87 0.18 47.91
C THR A 592 1.51 0.60 48.46
N PRO A 593 1.47 1.42 49.54
CA PRO A 593 0.21 1.80 50.16
C PRO A 593 -0.58 2.73 49.24
N ALA A 594 -1.90 2.58 49.22
CA ALA A 594 -2.76 3.69 48.82
C ALA A 594 -2.72 4.76 49.92
N SER A 595 -2.85 6.03 49.56
CA SER A 595 -2.69 7.14 50.50
C SER A 595 -3.67 8.27 50.27
N VAL A 596 -4.23 8.78 51.36
CA VAL A 596 -4.89 10.09 51.47
C VAL A 596 -4.19 10.95 52.54
N TYR A 597 -2.86 10.78 52.67
CA TYR A 597 -2.03 11.46 53.66
C TYR A 597 -2.19 12.98 53.57
N GLU A 598 -2.53 13.63 54.69
CA GLU A 598 -2.78 15.09 54.77
C GLU A 598 -3.80 15.62 53.75
N ALA A 599 -4.68 14.78 53.21
CA ALA A 599 -5.73 15.19 52.28
C ALA A 599 -6.92 15.85 53.01
N HIS A 600 -7.63 16.74 52.30
CA HIS A 600 -8.88 17.32 52.80
C HIS A 600 -10.07 16.47 52.34
N LEU A 601 -10.79 15.85 53.29
CA LEU A 601 -11.86 14.87 53.01
C LEU A 601 -13.26 15.39 53.34
N GLU A 602 -13.45 16.71 53.43
CA GLU A 602 -14.74 17.32 53.80
C GLU A 602 -15.85 16.88 52.84
N GLY A 603 -16.94 16.30 53.33
CA GLY A 603 -18.00 15.83 52.45
C GLY A 603 -17.67 14.64 51.55
N ALA A 604 -16.47 14.07 51.63
CA ALA A 604 -16.09 12.92 50.84
C ALA A 604 -16.89 11.69 51.27
N ASP A 605 -17.36 10.93 50.28
CA ASP A 605 -18.18 9.73 50.47
C ASP A 605 -17.43 8.49 49.99
N PHE A 606 -16.94 7.71 50.95
CA PHE A 606 -16.25 6.44 50.69
C PHE A 606 -17.12 5.21 50.97
N THR A 607 -18.44 5.36 51.16
CA THR A 607 -19.31 4.26 51.59
C THR A 607 -19.31 3.04 50.67
N GLY A 608 -19.00 3.22 49.38
CA GLY A 608 -18.87 2.15 48.40
C GLY A 608 -17.41 1.77 48.08
N ALA A 609 -16.45 2.27 48.86
CA ALA A 609 -15.03 2.00 48.66
C ALA A 609 -14.50 0.95 49.65
N ASN A 610 -13.62 0.10 49.14
CA ASN A 610 -12.73 -0.70 49.96
C ASN A 610 -11.50 0.12 50.33
N MET A 611 -11.30 0.41 51.63
CA MET A 611 -10.21 1.24 52.15
C MET A 611 -9.26 0.45 53.07
N ASP A 612 -9.24 -0.88 52.93
CA ASP A 612 -8.37 -1.74 53.72
C ASP A 612 -6.90 -1.43 53.44
N GLY A 613 -6.15 -1.12 54.51
CA GLY A 613 -4.72 -0.79 54.40
C GLY A 613 -4.41 0.64 53.96
N LEU A 614 -5.41 1.51 53.83
CA LEU A 614 -5.22 2.91 53.43
C LEU A 614 -4.44 3.72 54.48
N ASP A 615 -3.49 4.54 54.03
CA ASP A 615 -2.84 5.54 54.88
C ASP A 615 -3.62 6.86 54.88
N MET A 616 -4.24 7.21 56.01
CA MET A 616 -5.02 8.42 56.18
C MET A 616 -4.37 9.44 57.12
N ARG A 617 -3.11 9.26 57.52
CA ARG A 617 -2.48 10.12 58.55
C ARG A 617 -2.56 11.59 58.17
N GLY A 618 -2.97 12.43 59.12
CA GLY A 618 -3.06 13.87 58.93
C GLY A 618 -4.23 14.33 58.05
N ALA A 619 -5.04 13.43 57.48
CA ALA A 619 -6.19 13.81 56.67
C ALA A 619 -7.22 14.57 57.52
N THR A 620 -7.82 15.62 56.97
CA THR A 620 -8.90 16.36 57.65
C THR A 620 -10.25 15.77 57.24
N VAL A 621 -11.15 15.60 58.21
CA VAL A 621 -12.47 15.01 58.01
C VAL A 621 -13.55 15.93 58.57
N ALA A 622 -14.73 15.95 57.94
CA ALA A 622 -15.88 16.70 58.42
C ALA A 622 -16.79 15.79 59.27
N THR A 623 -17.10 16.20 60.50
CA THR A 623 -18.01 15.48 61.41
C THR A 623 -19.44 16.03 61.43
N ALA A 624 -19.69 17.11 60.68
CA ALA A 624 -20.98 17.78 60.57
C ALA A 624 -21.17 18.31 59.15
N ASN A 625 -22.41 18.67 58.79
CA ASN A 625 -22.72 19.31 57.52
C ASN A 625 -21.99 20.67 57.41
N GLY A 626 -21.65 21.06 56.20
CA GLY A 626 -21.02 22.35 55.91
C GLY A 626 -21.35 22.87 54.52
N VAL A 627 -20.81 24.05 54.23
CA VAL A 627 -20.97 24.73 52.93
C VAL A 627 -19.58 24.90 52.34
N PHE A 628 -19.38 24.44 51.11
CA PHE A 628 -18.16 24.65 50.36
C PHE A 628 -18.39 25.75 49.32
N GLU A 629 -17.52 26.77 49.31
CA GLU A 629 -17.48 27.80 48.28
C GLU A 629 -16.02 28.09 47.92
N LYS A 630 -15.65 27.86 46.66
CA LYS A 630 -14.30 28.15 46.15
C LYS A 630 -14.37 28.56 44.68
N ILE A 631 -13.48 29.47 44.29
CA ILE A 631 -13.30 29.85 42.89
C ILE A 631 -11.94 29.33 42.46
N TYR A 632 -11.92 28.41 41.52
CA TYR A 632 -10.71 27.86 40.94
C TYR A 632 -10.24 28.72 39.75
N ASP A 633 -8.93 28.77 39.58
CA ASP A 633 -8.31 29.26 38.35
C ASP A 633 -8.27 28.13 37.33
N GLY A 634 -9.06 28.28 36.28
CA GLY A 634 -9.12 27.42 35.11
C GLY A 634 -8.11 27.82 34.04
N PHE A 635 -8.19 27.12 32.91
CA PHE A 635 -7.31 27.38 31.77
C PHE A 635 -7.38 28.84 31.33
N ALA A 636 -6.21 29.40 30.97
CA ALA A 636 -6.05 30.81 30.58
C ALA A 636 -6.62 31.83 31.60
N GLY A 637 -6.76 31.46 32.88
CA GLY A 637 -7.26 32.34 33.95
C GLY A 637 -8.78 32.42 34.06
N ALA A 638 -9.51 31.50 33.41
CA ALA A 638 -10.96 31.37 33.59
C ALA A 638 -11.32 31.17 35.07
N LYS A 639 -12.38 31.80 35.56
CA LYS A 639 -12.81 31.64 36.96
C LYS A 639 -13.90 30.58 37.03
N ILE A 640 -13.64 29.51 37.78
CA ILE A 640 -14.54 28.36 37.90
C ILE A 640 -15.11 28.34 39.32
N PRO A 641 -16.30 28.92 39.54
CA PRO A 641 -16.94 28.87 40.85
C PRO A 641 -17.49 27.46 41.11
N VAL A 642 -17.29 26.97 42.32
CA VAL A 642 -17.82 25.71 42.83
C VAL A 642 -18.42 26.00 44.20
N ALA A 643 -19.73 25.78 44.31
CA ALA A 643 -20.49 26.01 45.54
C ALA A 643 -21.50 24.88 45.75
N PHE A 644 -21.47 24.25 46.92
CA PHE A 644 -22.42 23.19 47.30
C PHE A 644 -22.44 22.96 48.81
N ASP A 645 -23.55 22.41 49.30
CA ASP A 645 -23.67 21.90 50.66
C ASP A 645 -23.12 20.47 50.72
N TYR A 646 -22.36 20.15 51.77
CA TYR A 646 -21.80 18.82 51.98
C TYR A 646 -22.24 18.19 53.32
N ASP A 647 -22.39 16.87 53.31
CA ASP A 647 -22.66 16.04 54.48
C ASP A 647 -21.36 15.72 55.25
N PRO A 648 -21.40 15.15 56.47
CA PRO A 648 -20.19 14.67 57.12
C PRO A 648 -19.46 13.66 56.24
N THR A 649 -18.13 13.61 56.34
CA THR A 649 -17.31 12.60 55.67
C THR A 649 -17.86 11.21 56.03
N ARG A 650 -17.95 10.32 55.03
CA ARG A 650 -18.41 8.94 55.26
C ARG A 650 -17.31 7.96 54.89
N LEU A 651 -16.92 7.09 55.82
CA LEU A 651 -15.90 6.07 55.58
C LEU A 651 -16.51 4.78 55.03
N GLY A 652 -15.76 4.10 54.16
CA GLY A 652 -16.04 2.76 53.68
C GLY A 652 -15.49 1.68 54.63
N THR A 653 -15.04 0.55 54.08
CA THR A 653 -14.44 -0.51 54.90
C THR A 653 -13.08 -0.06 55.41
N THR A 654 -12.91 -0.03 56.73
CA THR A 654 -11.61 0.21 57.38
C THR A 654 -11.32 -0.92 58.35
N THR A 655 -10.12 -1.49 58.29
CA THR A 655 -9.68 -2.62 59.13
C THR A 655 -8.48 -2.20 59.99
N SER A 656 -7.93 -3.14 60.78
CA SER A 656 -6.71 -2.89 61.56
C SER A 656 -5.46 -2.61 60.72
N GLY A 657 -5.51 -2.85 59.40
CA GLY A 657 -4.46 -2.47 58.46
C GLY A 657 -4.51 -1.01 58.01
N THR A 658 -5.65 -0.34 58.15
CA THR A 658 -5.81 1.09 57.81
C THR A 658 -5.14 1.96 58.87
N THR A 659 -4.46 3.04 58.48
CA THR A 659 -3.93 4.03 59.43
C THR A 659 -4.84 5.24 59.45
N CYS A 660 -5.45 5.53 60.60
CA CYS A 660 -6.46 6.58 60.74
C CYS A 660 -5.87 8.00 60.74
N PRO A 661 -6.71 9.04 60.58
CA PRO A 661 -6.28 10.44 60.58
C PRO A 661 -5.37 10.87 61.75
N ASN A 662 -5.65 10.37 62.95
CA ASN A 662 -4.87 10.63 64.17
C ASN A 662 -3.61 9.75 64.32
N GLY A 663 -3.32 8.88 63.35
CA GLY A 663 -2.21 7.93 63.37
C GLY A 663 -2.45 6.62 64.12
N SER A 664 -3.67 6.37 64.64
CA SER A 664 -4.00 5.07 65.23
C SER A 664 -4.25 4.00 64.16
N ASN A 665 -4.04 2.73 64.51
CA ASN A 665 -4.47 1.62 63.65
C ASN A 665 -6.01 1.56 63.63
N GLY A 666 -6.58 1.24 62.47
CA GLY A 666 -8.03 1.14 62.30
C GLY A 666 -8.65 -0.04 63.05
N PRO A 667 -9.98 -0.27 62.92
CA PRO A 667 -10.94 0.48 62.10
C PRO A 667 -11.07 1.95 62.53
N CYS A 668 -11.26 2.85 61.57
CA CYS A 668 -11.36 4.29 61.85
C CYS A 668 -12.80 4.68 62.17
N THR A 669 -12.98 5.47 63.22
CA THR A 669 -14.28 6.05 63.61
C THR A 669 -14.19 7.57 63.57
N LEU A 670 -15.17 8.20 62.93
CA LEU A 670 -15.27 9.66 62.79
C LEU A 670 -15.91 10.32 64.01
#